data_AF-A0A810QBH8-F1
#
_entry.id   AF-A0A810QBH8-F1
#
_cell.length_a   1.000
_cell.length_b   1.000
_cell.length_c   1.000
_cell.angle_alpha   90.00
_cell.angle_beta   90.00
_cell.angle_gamma   90.00
#
_symmetry.space_group_name_H-M   'P 1'
#
loop_
_entity.id
_entity.type
_entity.pdbx_description
1 polymer ?
#
loop_
_entity_poly.entity_id
_entity_poly.type
_entity_poly.pdbx_seq_one_letter_code
_entity_poly.pdbx_strand_id
1 'polypeptide(L)'
;MKKMRHMKRKALVALVLSVTMLLTLMPGLVFGVSDDQGDPDTVSSSIDYPTVNFTDVAPFLPPVSGTALRRSPARDAGDANTGSDNGNNGMVVNKTSVYNEETGAYDITLEAYATGSKVISTVTSDVPTDVILVLDQSGSMGDDMGQLVYTAYSGNTRQNSDLYEKQDNLWYKLSDGSYVAVTVTSRNDSIQYTPITNGRNNEDYDWWSDSTYTNLWDNKDNLYAKINGEYQKVTVSRSGYGNNRTYTYTLPDGTQIASSRGDDAAPTISSTDDGYLYLASIDTTQTVYTYTYTDANGTVQTIGTSTGDSTNFTAATLYSRSTTDSGITRLEALKNAAATFANAVEEKAKGADGTLGTEDDISHRIAVVGFASKSGYGDNTELLSIAGSNSGSVGVAYHNITDQNLKDVLQEVDTSAGQTMVSTAIDALAASGATQTDLGLDMAQRILSANPVQPNETHNRVVIVFTDGAPTSFNGFEKDVANDAITHAGAIKTAGATVYTIGIFAGADATSAGTEPSGDLGQNSSSLNSACNWFMQQVSSNNGTPCTPSYYLSAADAGSLSNIFQQISDNIETGGSSSTLTEESVVRDIISPQFTLPAGSTASDITLETYACTGKDGDTYTWRQNDTAMGATATIDGNNVSVTGFDFSDNYVGTVTNNGIVTYRGHKLVIRFSVKPQPDFLGGNNVPTNAGAGVYENKDSETPVREFPQPTVNVPIRPVTVAAQDYNVYLLGGLTASQLQSDSTVQVGSVKLDLTKATDSDHPYGLEPWQTAYVDITVSLTGPDGSPVTDLTQLREDTSYTVSVTVSPKTEPQADVSGTPASEQTGSATGKVNVFKPTLTYEDGTVYYGDTFDRATLPGYRTSTSWFHGTTEDTTVTMTGTAPALTYGYTYDTTLLTDIVNTKQDIPVKATISIGDTNITGDTTFLHTDCAGETWSHTSGDPAFLLHVRTCALTVTKTGGADGEPYVFNVYRNGDLYTQVTVVGSSSVSLYELPVGKYTIAEDTGWSWRYDAAYDPDKPDGCTLTADHNSGSITCTNTLKNDRWLNGFSDVIANIFGIRH
;
A
#
# COMPACT_ATOMS: atom_id res chain seq x y z
N MET A 1 -21.70 52.55 30.60
CA MET A 1 -21.26 51.51 31.55
C MET A 1 -20.48 50.43 30.79
N LYS A 2 -19.56 49.77 31.51
CA LYS A 2 -18.44 48.87 31.12
C LYS A 2 -18.72 47.82 30.02
N LYS A 3 -17.87 47.81 28.98
CA LYS A 3 -16.79 46.84 28.62
C LYS A 3 -17.27 45.53 27.96
N MET A 4 -17.10 45.44 26.64
CA MET A 4 -16.46 44.31 25.95
C MET A 4 -15.69 44.89 24.76
N ARG A 5 -14.36 44.71 24.75
CA ARG A 5 -13.44 45.23 23.73
C ARG A 5 -12.30 44.22 23.56
N HIS A 6 -12.14 43.76 22.33
CA HIS A 6 -10.88 43.63 21.60
C HIS A 6 -9.80 42.58 21.96
N MET A 7 -9.33 41.98 20.85
CA MET A 7 -7.92 41.82 20.42
C MET A 7 -7.24 40.45 20.58
N LYS A 8 -7.02 39.83 19.42
CA LYS A 8 -5.72 39.51 18.79
C LYS A 8 -4.66 38.76 19.63
N ARG A 9 -4.18 37.67 19.00
CA ARG A 9 -2.80 37.15 18.91
C ARG A 9 -2.32 36.16 20.00
N LYS A 10 -1.74 35.07 19.47
CA LYS A 10 -0.78 34.09 20.03
C LYS A 10 -1.37 32.80 20.60
N ALA A 11 -1.32 31.73 19.80
CA ALA A 11 -0.77 30.40 20.17
C ALA A 11 -1.21 29.35 19.14
N LEU A 12 -0.52 29.28 17.99
CA LEU A 12 -0.50 28.08 17.15
C LEU A 12 0.88 27.98 16.50
N VAL A 13 1.89 27.78 17.36
CA VAL A 13 3.26 27.35 17.06
C VAL A 13 3.68 26.52 18.27
N ALA A 14 4.29 25.36 18.02
CA ALA A 14 4.80 24.34 18.96
C ALA A 14 3.91 23.09 19.14
N LEU A 15 3.91 22.22 18.12
CA LEU A 15 3.92 20.76 18.34
C LEU A 15 4.75 20.06 17.25
N VAL A 16 5.95 20.57 17.00
CA VAL A 16 7.06 19.85 16.36
C VAL A 16 8.31 20.33 17.09
N LEU A 17 8.72 19.61 18.15
CA LEU A 17 10.04 19.60 18.79
C LEU A 17 9.92 18.96 20.19
N SER A 18 10.08 17.63 20.27
CA SER A 18 10.72 16.95 21.41
C SER A 18 10.61 15.41 21.29
N VAL A 19 11.23 14.80 20.27
CA VAL A 19 11.65 13.40 20.34
C VAL A 19 13.08 13.33 19.79
N THR A 20 14.02 13.91 20.53
CA THR A 20 15.46 13.58 20.56
C THR A 20 16.12 14.47 21.60
N MET A 21 16.12 14.03 22.86
CA MET A 21 17.16 14.29 23.88
C MET A 21 16.63 13.81 25.24
N LEU A 22 16.96 12.57 25.62
CA LEU A 22 17.51 12.22 26.94
C LEU A 22 17.88 10.73 26.97
N LEU A 23 18.91 10.36 26.22
CA LEU A 23 19.70 9.16 26.50
C LEU A 23 21.08 9.65 26.91
N THR A 24 21.29 9.86 28.22
CA THR A 24 22.57 9.80 28.94
C THR A 24 22.34 10.31 30.36
N LEU A 25 22.25 9.41 31.34
CA LEU A 25 22.66 9.59 32.74
C LEU A 25 22.49 8.23 33.46
N MET A 26 23.55 7.42 33.45
CA MET A 26 23.82 6.42 34.51
C MET A 26 24.67 7.09 35.61
N PRO A 27 24.89 6.53 36.83
CA PRO A 27 24.55 5.18 37.32
C PRO A 27 23.94 5.11 38.74
N GLY A 28 23.44 3.93 39.09
CA GLY A 28 23.50 3.40 40.46
C GLY A 28 22.21 3.42 41.27
N LEU A 29 21.54 2.27 41.36
CA LEU A 29 21.05 1.78 42.65
C LEU A 29 20.90 0.26 42.63
N VAL A 30 21.80 -0.38 43.37
CA VAL A 30 21.77 -1.79 43.76
C VAL A 30 20.57 -2.03 44.66
N PHE A 31 19.73 -3.01 44.33
CA PHE A 31 18.96 -3.75 45.32
C PHE A 31 19.14 -5.24 45.05
N GLY A 32 19.92 -5.87 45.93
CA GLY A 32 20.03 -7.31 45.98
C GLY A 32 18.75 -7.94 46.52
N VAL A 33 18.44 -9.13 46.02
CA VAL A 33 17.57 -10.09 46.68
C VAL A 33 18.23 -11.46 46.55
N SER A 34 18.86 -11.82 47.67
CA SER A 34 18.98 -13.14 48.31
C SER A 34 18.52 -14.39 47.54
N ASP A 35 19.45 -15.35 47.48
CA ASP A 35 19.22 -16.79 47.42
C ASP A 35 18.15 -17.23 48.45
N ASP A 36 17.16 -17.99 48.00
CA ASP A 36 16.57 -19.04 48.83
C ASP A 36 16.07 -20.21 47.96
N GLN A 37 16.47 -21.41 48.36
CA GLN A 37 16.19 -22.68 47.70
C GLN A 37 14.72 -23.09 47.93
N GLY A 38 14.07 -23.58 46.87
CA GLY A 38 12.79 -24.26 46.99
C GLY A 38 12.44 -25.00 45.69
N ASP A 39 12.83 -26.26 45.61
CA ASP A 39 12.42 -27.21 44.57
C ASP A 39 10.90 -27.46 44.63
N PRO A 40 10.21 -27.48 43.48
CA PRO A 40 9.39 -28.66 43.21
C PRO A 40 9.48 -29.15 41.75
N ASP A 41 9.83 -30.43 41.63
CA ASP A 41 9.50 -31.37 40.55
C ASP A 41 8.50 -30.84 39.50
N THR A 42 9.01 -30.40 38.35
CA THR A 42 8.23 -30.34 37.10
C THR A 42 9.13 -30.58 35.89
N VAL A 43 8.76 -31.62 35.15
CA VAL A 43 9.15 -32.02 33.78
C VAL A 43 10.13 -31.05 33.07
N SER A 44 11.39 -31.46 33.01
CA SER A 44 12.41 -30.87 32.14
C SER A 44 11.96 -30.98 30.67
N SER A 45 11.45 -29.88 30.13
CA SER A 45 11.46 -29.64 28.69
C SER A 45 12.63 -28.70 28.42
N SER A 46 13.71 -29.26 27.88
CA SER A 46 14.85 -28.48 27.39
C SER A 46 14.33 -27.51 26.32
N ILE A 47 14.32 -26.23 26.63
CA ILE A 47 14.18 -25.18 25.61
C ILE A 47 15.45 -25.29 24.76
N ASP A 48 15.30 -25.90 23.59
CA ASP A 48 16.38 -26.06 22.62
C ASP A 48 16.53 -24.70 21.92
N TYR A 49 17.56 -23.93 22.28
CA TYR A 49 17.83 -22.64 21.64
C TYR A 49 18.44 -22.90 20.25
N PRO A 50 17.75 -22.55 19.16
CA PRO A 50 18.23 -22.91 17.84
C PRO A 50 19.37 -21.97 17.41
N THR A 51 20.48 -22.55 16.94
CA THR A 51 21.66 -21.83 16.42
C THR A 51 21.28 -20.83 15.32
N VAL A 52 21.93 -19.66 15.32
CA VAL A 52 21.74 -18.60 14.33
C VAL A 52 22.87 -18.69 13.31
N ASN A 53 22.55 -18.96 12.04
CA ASN A 53 23.56 -18.94 10.99
C ASN A 53 24.05 -17.50 10.79
N PHE A 54 25.34 -17.28 10.96
CA PHE A 54 26.00 -16.01 10.72
C PHE A 54 27.31 -16.27 9.98
N THR A 55 27.27 -16.09 8.66
CA THR A 55 28.33 -16.55 7.75
C THR A 55 29.08 -15.41 7.06
N ASP A 56 28.87 -14.16 7.45
CA ASP A 56 29.53 -12.99 6.83
C ASP A 56 30.94 -12.81 7.40
N VAL A 57 31.93 -13.33 6.68
CA VAL A 57 33.34 -13.42 7.14
C VAL A 57 34.06 -12.08 6.99
N ALA A 58 34.66 -11.58 8.09
CA ALA A 58 35.50 -10.39 8.06
C ALA A 58 36.79 -10.59 7.24
N PRO A 59 37.37 -9.56 6.62
CA PRO A 59 38.69 -9.65 5.98
C PRO A 59 39.80 -10.00 6.98
N PHE A 60 40.96 -10.46 6.50
CA PHE A 60 42.16 -10.53 7.35
C PHE A 60 42.58 -9.13 7.83
N LEU A 61 43.13 -9.09 9.04
CA LEU A 61 43.90 -7.95 9.52
C LEU A 61 45.17 -7.76 8.67
N PRO A 62 45.78 -6.56 8.65
CA PRO A 62 46.96 -6.29 7.85
C PRO A 62 48.11 -7.30 8.08
N PRO A 63 48.86 -7.67 7.02
CA PRO A 63 49.98 -8.61 7.14
C PRO A 63 51.05 -8.20 8.15
N VAL A 64 51.65 -9.19 8.82
CA VAL A 64 52.76 -8.98 9.77
C VAL A 64 54.07 -8.90 8.99
N SER A 65 54.85 -7.83 9.22
CA SER A 65 56.17 -7.64 8.61
C SER A 65 57.31 -7.87 9.61
N GLY A 66 58.34 -8.63 9.22
CA GLY A 66 59.49 -8.89 10.09
C GLY A 66 60.37 -7.65 10.26
N THR A 67 60.56 -7.21 11.50
CA THR A 67 61.31 -5.97 11.79
C THR A 67 62.83 -6.23 11.81
N ALA A 68 63.60 -5.49 11.00
CA ALA A 68 65.06 -5.48 11.12
C ALA A 68 65.51 -4.66 12.34
N LEU A 69 66.35 -5.25 13.21
CA LEU A 69 66.93 -4.60 14.39
C LEU A 69 67.64 -3.27 14.04
N ARG A 70 67.09 -2.14 14.51
CA ARG A 70 67.86 -0.97 14.94
C ARG A 70 67.38 -0.42 16.29
N ARG A 71 68.37 0.01 17.08
CA ARG A 71 68.41 0.21 18.54
C ARG A 71 67.48 1.29 19.14
N SER A 72 66.87 0.92 20.27
CA SER A 72 66.66 1.66 21.53
C SER A 72 65.55 2.73 21.65
N PRO A 73 65.00 2.95 22.88
CA PRO A 73 63.56 3.08 23.11
C PRO A 73 63.08 4.50 23.46
N ALA A 74 61.81 4.79 23.18
CA ALA A 74 61.03 5.85 23.83
C ALA A 74 59.58 5.38 23.94
N ARG A 75 59.17 4.95 25.15
CA ARG A 75 58.19 5.64 25.99
C ARG A 75 56.79 5.73 25.37
N ASP A 76 55.99 4.75 25.77
CA ASP A 76 54.60 4.86 26.20
C ASP A 76 54.01 6.28 26.22
N ALA A 77 53.05 6.51 25.32
CA ALA A 77 51.99 7.50 25.45
C ALA A 77 50.81 6.97 24.63
N GLY A 78 49.77 6.53 25.35
CA GLY A 78 48.52 6.12 24.75
C GLY A 78 47.90 7.24 23.93
N ASP A 79 47.46 6.87 22.74
CA ASP A 79 46.35 7.54 22.07
C ASP A 79 45.63 6.47 21.24
N ALA A 80 44.58 5.91 21.86
CA ALA A 80 43.60 5.10 21.16
C ALA A 80 42.76 6.05 20.32
N ASN A 81 43.14 6.25 19.05
CA ASN A 81 42.23 6.84 18.08
C ASN A 81 41.58 5.72 17.28
N THR A 82 40.49 5.19 17.82
CA THR A 82 39.49 4.40 17.09
C THR A 82 38.74 5.34 16.15
N GLY A 83 39.34 5.59 14.97
CA GLY A 83 38.66 6.20 13.84
C GLY A 83 37.80 5.15 13.15
N SER A 84 36.49 5.34 13.21
CA SER A 84 35.46 4.56 12.53
C SER A 84 35.63 4.61 11.01
N ASP A 85 36.32 3.62 10.42
CA ASP A 85 36.26 3.39 8.98
C ASP A 85 34.92 2.73 8.63
N ASN A 86 33.99 3.56 8.18
CA ASN A 86 32.70 3.15 7.63
C ASN A 86 32.91 2.26 6.40
N GLY A 87 32.62 0.96 6.52
CA GLY A 87 31.92 0.11 5.54
C GLY A 87 32.33 0.13 4.05
N ASN A 88 33.52 0.58 3.66
CA ASN A 88 33.90 0.65 2.24
C ASN A 88 34.62 -0.62 1.78
N ASN A 89 33.90 -1.49 1.07
CA ASN A 89 34.38 -2.67 0.31
C ASN A 89 35.36 -2.30 -0.83
N GLY A 90 36.42 -1.53 -0.56
CA GLY A 90 37.48 -1.24 -1.51
C GLY A 90 37.12 -0.33 -2.70
N MET A 91 35.87 0.15 -2.79
CA MET A 91 35.42 1.10 -3.80
C MET A 91 34.45 2.12 -3.22
N VAL A 92 34.67 3.39 -3.57
CA VAL A 92 33.84 4.53 -3.21
C VAL A 92 33.10 4.99 -4.46
N VAL A 93 31.77 5.05 -4.36
CA VAL A 93 30.90 5.58 -5.39
C VAL A 93 29.99 6.64 -4.79
N ASN A 94 29.65 7.65 -5.59
CA ASN A 94 28.70 8.68 -5.24
C ASN A 94 27.89 9.06 -6.47
N LYS A 95 26.61 9.38 -6.28
CA LYS A 95 25.76 9.88 -7.35
C LYS A 95 24.89 11.02 -6.83
N THR A 96 24.89 12.13 -7.54
CA THR A 96 24.10 13.30 -7.19
C THR A 96 23.33 13.82 -8.40
N SER A 97 22.24 14.53 -8.14
CA SER A 97 21.43 15.20 -9.15
C SER A 97 21.18 16.65 -8.73
N VAL A 98 21.40 17.58 -9.65
CA VAL A 98 21.15 19.01 -9.42
C VAL A 98 20.24 19.55 -10.52
N TYR A 99 19.16 20.22 -10.14
CA TYR A 99 18.24 20.85 -11.07
C TYR A 99 18.86 22.12 -11.66
N ASN A 100 18.80 22.20 -12.98
CA ASN A 100 19.32 23.31 -13.77
C ASN A 100 18.14 24.13 -14.29
N GLU A 101 17.87 25.27 -13.65
CA GLU A 101 16.72 26.14 -13.96
C GLU A 101 16.76 26.69 -15.40
N GLU A 102 17.95 26.91 -15.97
CA GLU A 102 18.10 27.49 -17.31
C GLU A 102 17.70 26.50 -18.40
N THR A 103 17.98 25.21 -18.20
CA THR A 103 17.72 24.17 -19.20
C THR A 103 16.47 23.34 -18.92
N GLY A 104 15.95 23.40 -17.69
CA GLY A 104 14.87 22.55 -17.19
C GLY A 104 15.27 21.07 -17.09
N ALA A 105 16.57 20.79 -16.95
CA ALA A 105 17.13 19.45 -16.84
C ALA A 105 17.68 19.19 -15.42
N TYR A 106 17.97 17.94 -15.12
CA TYR A 106 18.69 17.53 -13.92
C TYR A 106 20.08 17.04 -14.32
N ASP A 107 21.09 17.74 -13.84
CA ASP A 107 22.50 17.42 -14.07
C ASP A 107 22.90 16.30 -13.09
N ILE A 108 23.18 15.13 -13.66
CA ILE A 108 23.61 13.93 -12.95
C ILE A 108 25.12 13.91 -12.89
N THR A 109 25.67 13.62 -11.72
CA THR A 109 27.11 13.41 -11.51
C THR A 109 27.33 12.07 -10.84
N LEU A 110 28.08 11.18 -11.49
CA LEU A 110 28.59 9.94 -10.90
C LEU A 110 30.06 10.12 -10.61
N GLU A 111 30.49 9.75 -9.42
CA GLU A 111 31.88 9.72 -9.03
C GLU A 111 32.25 8.31 -8.57
N ALA A 112 33.34 7.76 -9.10
CA ALA A 112 33.81 6.43 -8.73
C ALA A 112 35.33 6.40 -8.60
N TYR A 113 35.80 5.79 -7.51
CA TYR A 113 37.21 5.48 -7.32
C TYR A 113 37.39 4.30 -6.38
N ALA A 114 38.40 3.48 -6.64
CA ALA A 114 38.75 2.38 -5.77
C ALA A 114 39.66 2.84 -4.63
N THR A 115 39.45 2.31 -3.43
CA THR A 115 40.19 2.65 -2.19
C THR A 115 40.78 1.41 -1.57
N GLY A 116 42.12 1.33 -1.50
CA GLY A 116 42.80 0.19 -0.89
C GLY A 116 42.94 -1.01 -1.84
N SER A 117 43.93 -1.85 -1.52
CA SER A 117 44.39 -2.94 -2.38
C SER A 117 43.37 -4.09 -2.54
N LYS A 118 42.16 -3.98 -1.97
CA LYS A 118 41.21 -5.11 -1.90
C LYS A 118 40.27 -5.21 -3.12
N VAL A 119 40.03 -4.12 -3.84
CA VAL A 119 39.49 -4.18 -5.22
C VAL A 119 40.63 -4.33 -6.24
N ILE A 120 41.85 -4.08 -5.77
CA ILE A 120 43.02 -3.82 -6.59
C ILE A 120 44.21 -4.39 -5.88
N SER A 121 44.32 -5.69 -5.98
CA SER A 121 45.59 -6.31 -5.77
C SER A 121 46.34 -6.09 -7.10
N THR A 122 46.85 -4.87 -7.36
CA THR A 122 48.14 -4.78 -8.06
C THR A 122 49.16 -5.20 -7.02
N VAL A 123 49.15 -6.49 -6.73
CA VAL A 123 50.13 -7.15 -5.91
C VAL A 123 51.39 -7.13 -6.75
N THR A 124 52.30 -6.22 -6.45
CA THR A 124 53.66 -6.33 -6.97
C THR A 124 54.48 -7.36 -6.18
N SER A 125 53.89 -8.07 -5.21
CA SER A 125 54.54 -9.12 -4.40
C SER A 125 53.50 -9.96 -3.65
N ASP A 126 53.29 -11.21 -4.06
CA ASP A 126 52.40 -12.17 -3.39
C ASP A 126 52.69 -12.23 -1.88
N VAL A 127 51.67 -12.18 -1.02
CA VAL A 127 51.84 -12.24 0.44
C VAL A 127 51.49 -13.64 0.95
N PRO A 128 52.49 -14.48 1.31
CA PRO A 128 52.24 -15.79 1.90
C PRO A 128 51.37 -15.69 3.16
N THR A 129 50.65 -16.77 3.44
CA THR A 129 49.71 -16.83 4.57
C THR A 129 50.04 -18.03 5.46
N ASP A 130 50.24 -17.76 6.75
CA ASP A 130 50.40 -18.77 7.80
C ASP A 130 49.04 -18.99 8.46
N VAL A 131 48.46 -20.18 8.29
CA VAL A 131 47.18 -20.58 8.87
C VAL A 131 47.40 -21.61 9.97
N ILE A 132 46.78 -21.41 11.12
CA ILE A 132 46.69 -22.41 12.19
C ILE A 132 45.23 -22.76 12.40
N LEU A 133 44.86 -23.99 12.07
CA LEU A 133 43.55 -24.56 12.37
C LEU A 133 43.58 -25.12 13.80
N VAL A 134 42.77 -24.57 14.69
CA VAL A 134 42.62 -25.01 16.09
C VAL A 134 41.25 -25.66 16.22
N LEU A 135 41.23 -26.99 16.13
CA LEU A 135 40.04 -27.79 15.85
C LEU A 135 39.62 -28.62 17.06
N ASP A 136 38.36 -28.49 17.45
CA ASP A 136 37.79 -29.25 18.56
C ASP A 136 37.70 -30.74 18.23
N GLN A 137 38.16 -31.54 19.19
CA GLN A 137 38.18 -33.00 19.21
C GLN A 137 37.40 -33.54 20.42
N SER A 138 36.57 -32.72 21.06
CA SER A 138 35.76 -33.10 22.22
C SER A 138 34.78 -34.23 21.88
N GLY A 139 34.23 -34.88 22.91
CA GLY A 139 33.30 -35.99 22.73
C GLY A 139 32.01 -35.57 22.02
N SER A 140 31.55 -34.33 22.21
CA SER A 140 30.35 -33.78 21.56
C SER A 140 30.49 -33.66 20.05
N MET A 141 31.71 -33.58 19.53
CA MET A 141 31.96 -33.59 18.08
C MET A 141 31.49 -34.89 17.40
N GLY A 142 31.26 -35.95 18.16
CA GLY A 142 30.67 -37.21 17.69
C GLY A 142 29.15 -37.17 17.54
N ASP A 143 28.49 -36.11 18.02
CA ASP A 143 27.05 -35.91 17.91
C ASP A 143 26.68 -35.46 16.49
N ASP A 144 25.40 -35.64 16.12
CA ASP A 144 24.87 -35.20 14.82
C ASP A 144 24.90 -33.66 14.72
N MET A 145 25.21 -33.15 13.52
CA MET A 145 25.24 -31.70 13.29
C MET A 145 23.83 -31.09 13.14
N GLY A 146 22.82 -31.90 12.89
CA GLY A 146 21.45 -31.46 12.61
C GLY A 146 21.30 -30.88 11.20
N GLN A 147 20.11 -31.06 10.63
CA GLN A 147 19.63 -30.41 9.42
C GLN A 147 18.48 -29.47 9.80
N LEU A 148 18.53 -28.20 9.39
CA LEU A 148 17.41 -27.29 9.59
C LEU A 148 16.18 -27.70 8.77
N VAL A 149 15.07 -27.89 9.47
CA VAL A 149 13.75 -28.12 8.88
C VAL A 149 12.80 -27.03 9.36
N TYR A 150 12.13 -26.39 8.40
CA TYR A 150 11.08 -25.41 8.65
C TYR A 150 9.72 -26.05 8.42
N THR A 151 8.95 -26.21 9.50
CA THR A 151 7.60 -26.82 9.46
C THR A 151 6.55 -25.75 9.61
N ALA A 152 5.61 -25.65 8.67
CA ALA A 152 4.55 -24.65 8.74
C ALA A 152 3.61 -24.90 9.93
N TYR A 153 3.31 -23.87 10.71
CA TYR A 153 2.26 -23.94 11.73
C TYR A 153 0.90 -24.20 11.05
N SER A 154 0.09 -25.09 11.63
CA SER A 154 -1.16 -25.54 11.02
C SER A 154 -2.28 -25.78 12.05
N GLY A 155 -3.53 -25.74 11.58
CA GLY A 155 -4.70 -25.88 12.44
C GLY A 155 -4.77 -24.82 13.54
N ASN A 156 -5.07 -25.24 14.77
CA ASN A 156 -5.21 -24.34 15.92
C ASN A 156 -3.88 -23.71 16.36
N THR A 157 -2.73 -24.28 15.98
CA THR A 157 -1.41 -23.70 16.33
C THR A 157 -1.11 -22.38 15.63
N ARG A 158 -2.01 -21.92 14.73
CA ARG A 158 -1.97 -20.60 14.10
C ARG A 158 -2.75 -19.53 14.87
N GLN A 159 -3.37 -19.87 15.99
CA GLN A 159 -4.07 -18.90 16.83
C GLN A 159 -3.08 -17.84 17.35
N ASN A 160 -3.52 -16.60 17.48
CA ASN A 160 -2.62 -15.50 17.85
C ASN A 160 -1.98 -15.70 19.23
N SER A 161 -2.74 -16.22 20.20
CA SER A 161 -2.18 -16.57 21.52
C SER A 161 -1.08 -17.63 21.40
N ASP A 162 -1.33 -18.67 20.61
CA ASP A 162 -0.40 -19.78 20.40
C ASP A 162 0.89 -19.34 19.70
N LEU A 163 0.79 -18.42 18.74
CA LEU A 163 1.95 -17.89 18.00
C LEU A 163 2.73 -16.87 18.84
N TYR A 164 2.03 -16.06 19.65
CA TYR A 164 2.66 -15.11 20.57
C TYR A 164 3.50 -15.84 21.63
N GLU A 165 2.99 -16.93 22.20
CA GLU A 165 3.76 -17.79 23.12
C GLU A 165 4.95 -18.49 22.44
N LYS A 166 4.89 -18.69 21.13
CA LYS A 166 5.93 -19.36 20.32
C LYS A 166 6.82 -18.40 19.55
N GLN A 167 6.82 -17.10 19.89
CA GLN A 167 7.59 -16.09 19.17
C GLN A 167 9.09 -16.41 19.09
N ASP A 168 9.63 -17.10 20.10
CA ASP A 168 11.04 -17.54 20.15
C ASP A 168 11.37 -18.62 19.11
N ASN A 169 10.36 -19.22 18.46
CA ASN A 169 10.52 -20.17 17.37
C ASN A 169 9.49 -19.92 16.25
N LEU A 170 9.41 -18.66 15.83
CA LEU A 170 8.50 -18.20 14.80
C LEU A 170 9.29 -17.63 13.63
N TRP A 171 9.11 -18.21 12.44
CA TRP A 171 9.92 -17.90 11.27
C TRP A 171 9.04 -17.54 10.07
N TYR A 172 9.47 -16.54 9.32
CA TYR A 172 8.84 -16.10 8.08
C TYR A 172 9.77 -16.33 6.90
N LYS A 173 9.24 -16.88 5.80
CA LYS A 173 10.01 -17.18 4.60
C LYS A 173 10.01 -15.97 3.65
N LEU A 174 11.18 -15.46 3.32
CA LEU A 174 11.38 -14.37 2.37
C LEU A 174 11.33 -14.88 0.92
N SER A 175 11.25 -13.94 -0.04
CA SER A 175 11.11 -14.25 -1.48
C SER A 175 12.35 -14.92 -2.08
N ASP A 176 13.52 -14.68 -1.50
CA ASP A 176 14.79 -15.33 -1.84
C ASP A 176 14.90 -16.78 -1.30
N GLY A 177 13.90 -17.22 -0.53
CA GLY A 177 13.85 -18.55 0.07
C GLY A 177 14.45 -18.66 1.47
N SER A 178 15.09 -17.60 1.97
CA SER A 178 15.62 -17.53 3.34
C SER A 178 14.50 -17.38 4.38
N TYR A 179 14.84 -17.56 5.66
CA TYR A 179 13.89 -17.47 6.77
C TYR A 179 14.38 -16.47 7.82
N VAL A 180 13.49 -15.59 8.28
CA VAL A 180 13.76 -14.58 9.31
C VAL A 180 12.92 -14.80 10.56
N ALA A 181 13.47 -14.45 11.73
CA ALA A 181 12.77 -14.55 13.01
C ALA A 181 11.66 -13.50 13.09
N VAL A 182 10.51 -13.88 13.66
CA VAL A 182 9.32 -13.03 13.77
C VAL A 182 9.13 -12.59 15.21
N THR A 183 9.03 -11.28 15.41
CA THR A 183 8.62 -10.66 16.68
C THR A 183 7.13 -10.38 16.65
N VAL A 184 6.42 -10.78 17.72
CA VAL A 184 4.99 -10.54 17.87
C VAL A 184 4.75 -9.58 19.02
N THR A 185 4.00 -8.51 18.78
CA THR A 185 3.56 -7.59 19.85
C THR A 185 2.04 -7.65 19.98
N SER A 186 1.52 -7.54 21.19
CA SER A 186 0.07 -7.54 21.46
C SER A 186 -0.36 -6.24 22.11
N ARG A 187 -1.55 -5.75 21.75
CA ARG A 187 -2.18 -4.55 22.32
C ARG A 187 -3.67 -4.76 22.49
N ASN A 188 -4.23 -4.43 23.65
CA ASN A 188 -5.66 -4.49 23.90
C ASN A 188 -6.13 -3.22 24.63
N ASP A 189 -7.03 -2.45 24.00
CA ASP A 189 -7.55 -1.19 24.54
C ASP A 189 -8.93 -1.36 25.22
N SER A 190 -9.47 -2.58 25.30
CA SER A 190 -10.83 -2.90 25.77
C SER A 190 -10.86 -3.47 27.19
N ILE A 191 -10.33 -2.73 28.16
CA ILE A 191 -10.38 -3.13 29.57
C ILE A 191 -11.79 -2.89 30.12
N GLN A 192 -12.43 -3.95 30.60
CA GLN A 192 -13.71 -3.91 31.32
C GLN A 192 -13.46 -4.01 32.82
N TYR A 193 -14.11 -3.14 33.59
CA TYR A 193 -14.00 -3.11 35.06
C TYR A 193 -15.31 -3.60 35.68
N THR A 194 -15.30 -4.79 36.27
CA THR A 194 -16.48 -5.36 36.94
C THR A 194 -16.37 -5.16 38.45
N PRO A 195 -17.37 -4.55 39.12
CA PRO A 195 -17.32 -4.33 40.56
C PRO A 195 -17.39 -5.65 41.32
N ILE A 196 -16.48 -5.83 42.27
CA ILE A 196 -16.40 -7.00 43.15
C ILE A 196 -17.30 -6.75 44.36
N THR A 197 -18.45 -7.43 44.41
CA THR A 197 -19.43 -7.27 45.50
C THR A 197 -19.27 -8.32 46.61
N ASN A 198 -18.46 -9.35 46.39
CA ASN A 198 -18.25 -10.49 47.29
C ASN A 198 -16.76 -10.92 47.36
N GLY A 199 -15.86 -9.96 47.58
CA GLY A 199 -14.41 -10.22 47.63
C GLY A 199 -13.89 -10.63 49.01
N ARG A 200 -12.93 -11.57 49.04
CA ARG A 200 -12.18 -12.00 50.24
C ARG A 200 -10.69 -12.12 49.95
N ASN A 201 -9.84 -11.92 50.96
CA ASN A 201 -8.39 -11.79 50.75
C ASN A 201 -7.77 -13.00 50.04
N ASN A 202 -7.92 -14.21 50.56
CA ASN A 202 -7.21 -15.40 50.11
C ASN A 202 -8.02 -16.66 50.45
N GLU A 203 -9.27 -16.70 50.00
CA GLU A 203 -10.16 -17.84 50.21
C GLU A 203 -9.76 -19.00 49.31
N ASP A 204 -9.46 -20.14 49.92
CA ASP A 204 -9.38 -21.42 49.22
C ASP A 204 -10.80 -21.85 48.83
N TYR A 205 -10.96 -22.24 47.57
CA TYR A 205 -12.23 -22.75 47.06
C TYR A 205 -12.69 -23.99 47.88
N ASP A 206 -13.70 -23.81 48.74
CA ASP A 206 -14.31 -24.89 49.50
C ASP A 206 -15.26 -25.69 48.60
N TRP A 207 -14.81 -26.86 48.13
CA TRP A 207 -15.53 -27.79 47.26
C TRP A 207 -16.89 -28.27 47.81
N TRP A 208 -17.17 -28.04 49.11
CA TRP A 208 -18.42 -28.44 49.79
C TRP A 208 -19.43 -27.31 49.99
N SER A 209 -19.12 -26.08 49.61
CA SER A 209 -20.04 -24.94 49.73
C SER A 209 -20.37 -24.34 48.37
N ASP A 210 -21.65 -24.06 48.08
CA ASP A 210 -22.09 -23.32 46.89
C ASP A 210 -21.69 -21.82 46.93
N SER A 211 -20.63 -21.47 47.66
CA SER A 211 -20.21 -20.10 47.92
C SER A 211 -19.21 -19.61 46.87
N THR A 212 -19.58 -18.57 46.10
CA THR A 212 -18.79 -18.06 44.96
C THR A 212 -18.11 -16.72 45.26
N TYR A 213 -17.26 -16.63 46.28
CA TYR A 213 -16.52 -15.40 46.58
C TYR A 213 -15.37 -15.16 45.58
N THR A 214 -15.00 -13.89 45.37
CA THR A 214 -13.86 -13.52 44.53
C THR A 214 -12.59 -13.41 45.38
N ASN A 215 -11.58 -14.24 45.10
CA ASN A 215 -10.28 -14.19 45.79
C ASN A 215 -9.48 -12.96 45.33
N LEU A 216 -9.26 -12.01 46.24
CA LEU A 216 -8.60 -10.72 45.96
C LEU A 216 -7.08 -10.86 45.84
N TRP A 217 -6.46 -11.83 46.50
CA TRP A 217 -5.01 -12.06 46.44
C TRP A 217 -4.61 -12.71 45.12
N ASP A 218 -5.35 -13.71 44.67
CA ASP A 218 -5.10 -14.36 43.37
C ASP A 218 -5.27 -13.38 42.21
N ASN A 219 -6.21 -12.44 42.37
CA ASN A 219 -6.48 -11.40 41.38
C ASN A 219 -5.69 -10.10 41.59
N LYS A 220 -4.73 -10.05 42.53
CA LYS A 220 -4.02 -8.82 42.93
C LYS A 220 -3.44 -8.00 41.78
N ASP A 221 -3.05 -8.65 40.69
CA ASP A 221 -2.42 -8.01 39.53
C ASP A 221 -3.44 -7.28 38.63
N ASN A 222 -4.73 -7.53 38.85
CA ASN A 222 -5.88 -7.05 38.06
C ASN A 222 -6.92 -6.28 38.90
N LEU A 223 -6.59 -5.85 40.12
CA LEU A 223 -7.50 -5.08 40.98
C LEU A 223 -7.39 -3.57 40.77
N TYR A 224 -8.54 -2.91 40.73
CA TYR A 224 -8.67 -1.46 40.52
C TYR A 224 -9.67 -0.85 41.50
N ALA A 225 -9.57 0.46 41.73
CA ALA A 225 -10.52 1.24 42.51
C ALA A 225 -10.93 2.49 41.72
N LYS A 226 -12.21 2.88 41.84
CA LYS A 226 -12.74 4.05 41.14
C LYS A 226 -12.56 5.32 41.98
N ILE A 227 -11.82 6.28 41.46
CA ILE A 227 -11.47 7.55 42.11
C ILE A 227 -11.72 8.70 41.13
N ASN A 228 -12.59 9.64 41.50
CA ASN A 228 -12.98 10.79 40.66
C ASN A 228 -13.45 10.41 39.25
N GLY A 229 -14.13 9.26 39.10
CA GLY A 229 -14.61 8.73 37.83
C GLY A 229 -13.61 7.89 37.05
N GLU A 230 -12.35 7.77 37.48
CA GLU A 230 -11.30 6.98 36.82
C GLU A 230 -10.96 5.70 37.60
N TYR A 231 -10.54 4.65 36.89
CA TYR A 231 -10.13 3.38 37.49
C TYR A 231 -8.62 3.36 37.70
N GLN A 232 -8.17 3.35 38.96
CA GLN A 232 -6.75 3.32 39.32
C GLN A 232 -6.36 1.92 39.83
N LYS A 233 -5.18 1.43 39.41
CA LYS A 233 -4.67 0.11 39.80
C LYS A 233 -4.37 0.07 41.30
N VAL A 234 -4.84 -0.97 41.98
CA VAL A 234 -4.66 -1.17 43.43
C VAL A 234 -3.54 -2.18 43.65
N THR A 235 -2.55 -1.80 44.44
CA THR A 235 -1.50 -2.72 44.89
C THR A 235 -1.97 -3.41 46.17
N VAL A 236 -1.87 -4.75 46.18
CA VAL A 236 -2.15 -5.55 47.37
C VAL A 236 -0.84 -6.05 47.96
N SER A 237 -0.59 -5.72 49.23
CA SER A 237 0.56 -6.22 49.98
C SER A 237 0.11 -7.11 51.13
N ARG A 238 0.90 -8.14 51.42
CA ARG A 238 0.66 -9.10 52.50
C ARG A 238 1.82 -9.08 53.48
N SER A 239 1.51 -9.00 54.77
CA SER A 239 2.51 -9.04 55.84
C SER A 239 2.06 -9.94 57.00
N GLY A 240 3.02 -10.53 57.73
CA GLY A 240 2.77 -11.50 58.81
C GLY A 240 2.84 -12.97 58.35
N TYR A 241 2.74 -13.91 59.30
CA TYR A 241 2.88 -15.36 59.06
C TYR A 241 1.71 -16.14 59.68
N GLY A 242 1.29 -17.23 59.04
CA GLY A 242 0.16 -18.07 59.47
C GLY A 242 -1.17 -17.31 59.57
N ASN A 243 -1.98 -17.62 60.59
CA ASN A 243 -3.34 -17.08 60.76
C ASN A 243 -3.41 -15.58 61.15
N ASN A 244 -2.28 -14.86 61.16
CA ASN A 244 -2.19 -13.44 61.53
C ASN A 244 -1.76 -12.55 60.35
N ARG A 245 -1.98 -13.01 59.10
CA ARG A 245 -1.72 -12.25 57.87
C ARG A 245 -2.58 -11.00 57.80
N THR A 246 -1.96 -9.89 57.41
CA THR A 246 -2.63 -8.62 57.14
C THR A 246 -2.48 -8.28 55.66
N TYR A 247 -3.60 -8.02 55.01
CA TYR A 247 -3.67 -7.59 53.62
C TYR A 247 -3.93 -6.08 53.60
N THR A 248 -3.14 -5.36 52.81
CA THR A 248 -3.23 -3.90 52.69
C THR A 248 -3.38 -3.53 51.23
N TYR A 249 -4.39 -2.72 50.93
CA TYR A 249 -4.77 -2.30 49.58
C TYR A 249 -4.45 -0.82 49.44
N THR A 250 -3.59 -0.49 48.47
CA THR A 250 -3.00 0.84 48.33
C THR A 250 -3.11 1.34 46.90
N LEU A 251 -3.49 2.61 46.73
CA LEU A 251 -3.52 3.32 45.45
C LEU A 251 -2.11 3.75 44.99
N PRO A 252 -1.92 4.13 43.72
CA PRO A 252 -0.62 4.54 43.19
C PRO A 252 -0.01 5.76 43.91
N ASP A 253 -0.84 6.63 44.49
CA ASP A 253 -0.41 7.80 45.26
C ASP A 253 0.02 7.47 46.70
N GLY A 254 -0.01 6.19 47.09
CA GLY A 254 0.31 5.69 48.41
C GLY A 254 -0.86 5.67 49.40
N THR A 255 -2.06 6.10 49.00
CA THR A 255 -3.25 6.10 49.86
C THR A 255 -3.72 4.68 50.15
N GLN A 256 -3.81 4.31 51.43
CA GLN A 256 -4.37 3.03 51.85
C GLN A 256 -5.91 3.09 51.84
N ILE A 257 -6.54 2.29 50.99
CA ILE A 257 -8.00 2.25 50.81
C ILE A 257 -8.67 1.14 51.62
N ALA A 258 -7.94 0.09 51.98
CA ALA A 258 -8.42 -0.95 52.88
C ALA A 258 -7.27 -1.67 53.61
N SER A 259 -7.57 -2.21 54.79
CA SER A 259 -6.72 -3.19 55.47
C SER A 259 -7.58 -4.16 56.26
N SER A 260 -7.24 -5.45 56.19
CA SER A 260 -7.97 -6.51 56.87
C SER A 260 -7.02 -7.60 57.35
N ARG A 261 -7.42 -8.29 58.42
CA ARG A 261 -6.66 -9.38 59.03
C ARG A 261 -7.36 -10.72 58.81
N GLY A 262 -6.61 -11.73 58.42
CA GLY A 262 -7.10 -13.08 58.12
C GLY A 262 -7.30 -13.31 56.61
N ASP A 263 -7.14 -14.57 56.21
CA ASP A 263 -7.20 -15.00 54.81
C ASP A 263 -8.65 -14.99 54.27
N ASP A 264 -9.65 -15.28 55.11
CA ASP A 264 -11.07 -15.27 54.70
C ASP A 264 -11.77 -13.92 54.89
N ALA A 265 -11.03 -12.87 55.26
CA ALA A 265 -11.61 -11.57 55.56
C ALA A 265 -12.07 -10.85 54.28
N ALA A 266 -13.28 -10.29 54.33
CA ALA A 266 -13.77 -9.34 53.33
C ALA A 266 -13.34 -7.91 53.74
N PRO A 267 -12.36 -7.29 53.06
CA PRO A 267 -11.91 -5.94 53.41
C PRO A 267 -13.00 -4.91 53.14
N THR A 268 -13.24 -4.02 54.10
CA THR A 268 -14.05 -2.82 53.87
C THR A 268 -13.24 -1.81 53.07
N ILE A 269 -13.67 -1.52 51.85
CA ILE A 269 -13.01 -0.55 50.97
C ILE A 269 -13.54 0.85 51.29
N SER A 270 -12.60 1.77 51.46
CA SER A 270 -12.86 3.15 51.88
C SER A 270 -12.03 4.13 51.04
N SER A 271 -12.41 5.41 51.03
CA SER A 271 -11.72 6.45 50.25
C SER A 271 -11.72 6.20 48.73
N THR A 272 -12.79 5.57 48.22
CA THR A 272 -13.10 5.43 46.79
C THR A 272 -14.47 6.04 46.48
N ASP A 273 -14.81 6.22 45.21
CA ASP A 273 -16.07 6.86 44.79
C ASP A 273 -17.32 6.09 45.22
N ASP A 274 -17.24 4.76 45.25
CA ASP A 274 -18.40 3.87 45.42
C ASP A 274 -18.17 2.73 46.43
N GLY A 275 -16.99 2.64 47.04
CA GLY A 275 -16.68 1.63 48.05
C GLY A 275 -16.43 0.23 47.51
N TYR A 276 -16.16 0.06 46.21
CA TYR A 276 -15.84 -1.24 45.60
C TYR A 276 -14.40 -1.32 45.07
N LEU A 277 -13.86 -2.54 45.04
CA LEU A 277 -12.78 -2.91 44.14
C LEU A 277 -13.38 -3.42 42.84
N TYR A 278 -12.64 -3.27 41.76
CA TYR A 278 -13.02 -3.69 40.42
C TYR A 278 -12.00 -4.70 39.91
N LEU A 279 -12.49 -5.79 39.33
CA LEU A 279 -11.67 -6.71 38.58
C LEU A 279 -11.58 -6.22 37.15
N ALA A 280 -10.36 -5.92 36.70
CA ALA A 280 -10.10 -5.65 35.29
C ALA A 280 -10.09 -6.97 34.53
N SER A 281 -10.86 -7.02 33.45
CA SER A 281 -10.82 -8.10 32.46
C SER A 281 -10.62 -7.48 31.09
N ILE A 282 -9.75 -8.07 30.28
CA ILE A 282 -9.59 -7.70 28.88
C ILE A 282 -10.50 -8.58 28.04
N ASP A 283 -11.20 -7.98 27.09
CA ASP A 283 -11.86 -8.76 26.04
C ASP A 283 -10.77 -9.25 25.06
N THR A 284 -10.29 -10.46 25.27
CA THR A 284 -9.21 -11.05 24.46
C THR A 284 -9.59 -11.25 23.00
N THR A 285 -10.88 -11.15 22.65
CA THR A 285 -11.33 -11.12 21.25
C THR A 285 -10.96 -9.81 20.54
N GLN A 286 -10.60 -8.77 21.29
CA GLN A 286 -10.19 -7.45 20.79
C GLN A 286 -8.68 -7.21 20.88
N THR A 287 -7.89 -8.17 21.38
CA THR A 287 -6.42 -8.05 21.41
C THR A 287 -5.89 -8.04 19.98
N VAL A 288 -5.18 -6.99 19.59
CA VAL A 288 -4.51 -6.87 18.29
C VAL A 288 -3.07 -7.35 18.41
N TYR A 289 -2.72 -8.35 17.62
CA TYR A 289 -1.37 -8.90 17.47
C TYR A 289 -0.73 -8.35 16.19
N THR A 290 0.50 -7.85 16.29
CA THR A 290 1.28 -7.33 15.17
C THR A 290 2.53 -8.18 15.01
N TYR A 291 2.71 -8.76 13.82
CA TYR A 291 3.80 -9.65 13.47
C TYR A 291 4.81 -8.89 12.62
N THR A 292 6.07 -8.89 13.03
CA THR A 292 7.14 -8.11 12.40
C THR A 292 8.42 -8.94 12.27
N TYR A 293 9.31 -8.55 11.37
CA TYR A 293 10.70 -9.02 11.35
C TYR A 293 11.63 -7.82 11.09
N THR A 294 12.91 -7.94 11.44
CA THR A 294 13.92 -6.94 11.12
C THR A 294 14.70 -7.40 9.89
N ASP A 295 14.78 -6.57 8.85
CA ASP A 295 15.54 -6.89 7.64
C ASP A 295 17.06 -6.72 7.84
N ALA A 296 17.85 -7.11 6.83
CA ALA A 296 19.31 -7.02 6.85
C ALA A 296 19.83 -5.57 7.01
N ASN A 297 19.01 -4.56 6.77
CA ASN A 297 19.34 -3.15 6.96
C ASN A 297 18.96 -2.64 8.37
N GLY A 298 18.49 -3.53 9.25
CA GLY A 298 18.04 -3.17 10.60
C GLY A 298 16.67 -2.50 10.65
N THR A 299 15.89 -2.53 9.55
CA THR A 299 14.56 -1.91 9.48
C THR A 299 13.48 -2.92 9.85
N VAL A 300 12.54 -2.51 10.71
CA VAL A 300 11.40 -3.36 11.11
C VAL A 300 10.34 -3.37 10.01
N GLN A 301 10.07 -4.54 9.47
CA GLN A 301 9.06 -4.82 8.45
C GLN A 301 7.83 -5.46 9.09
N THR A 302 6.64 -5.03 8.67
CA THR A 302 5.37 -5.62 9.15
C THR A 302 4.93 -6.75 8.23
N ILE A 303 4.77 -7.94 8.81
CA ILE A 303 4.21 -9.12 8.11
C ILE A 303 2.69 -9.01 8.05
N GLY A 304 2.07 -8.57 9.14
CA GLY A 304 0.64 -8.34 9.22
C GLY A 304 0.14 -8.16 10.65
N THR A 305 -1.16 -7.88 10.76
CA THR A 305 -1.87 -7.76 12.04
C THR A 305 -3.05 -8.75 12.09
N SER A 306 -3.42 -9.17 13.30
CA SER A 306 -4.60 -10.03 13.52
C SER A 306 -5.22 -9.76 14.88
N THR A 307 -6.55 -9.83 14.95
CA THR A 307 -7.31 -9.48 16.17
C THR A 307 -7.99 -10.70 16.75
N GLY A 308 -7.87 -10.87 18.06
CA GLY A 308 -8.47 -11.93 18.87
C GLY A 308 -7.52 -13.10 19.14
N ASP A 309 -7.39 -13.51 20.39
CA ASP A 309 -6.47 -14.58 20.81
C ASP A 309 -6.70 -15.90 20.05
N SER A 310 -7.96 -16.32 19.93
CA SER A 310 -8.36 -17.56 19.26
C SER A 310 -8.52 -17.44 17.74
N THR A 311 -8.20 -16.28 17.16
CA THR A 311 -8.21 -16.04 15.72
C THR A 311 -6.93 -16.57 15.09
N ASN A 312 -7.05 -17.34 14.01
CA ASN A 312 -5.88 -17.81 13.26
C ASN A 312 -5.24 -16.67 12.46
N PHE A 313 -3.92 -16.47 12.61
CA PHE A 313 -3.16 -15.56 11.77
C PHE A 313 -3.08 -16.10 10.34
N THR A 314 -3.68 -15.37 9.40
CA THR A 314 -3.83 -15.80 7.99
C THR A 314 -3.11 -14.94 6.96
N ALA A 315 -2.53 -13.81 7.36
CA ALA A 315 -1.84 -12.89 6.45
C ALA A 315 -0.55 -13.50 5.86
N ALA A 316 0.10 -14.41 6.58
CA ALA A 316 1.26 -15.16 6.09
C ALA A 316 1.29 -16.59 6.64
N THR A 317 2.12 -17.43 6.02
CA THR A 317 2.50 -18.73 6.60
C THR A 317 3.73 -18.52 7.47
N LEU A 318 3.61 -18.90 8.74
CA LEU A 318 4.71 -18.90 9.70
C LEU A 318 5.16 -20.33 9.94
N TYR A 319 6.44 -20.48 10.25
CA TYR A 319 7.10 -21.77 10.38
C TYR A 319 7.71 -21.90 11.77
N SER A 320 7.66 -23.10 12.33
CA SER A 320 8.59 -23.50 13.38
C SER A 320 9.89 -23.97 12.73
N ARG A 321 11.00 -23.74 13.41
CA ARG A 321 12.31 -24.26 13.04
C ARG A 321 12.66 -25.41 13.99
N SER A 322 13.09 -26.52 13.43
CA SER A 322 13.58 -27.69 14.16
C SER A 322 14.81 -28.26 13.46
N THR A 323 15.67 -28.93 14.20
CA THR A 323 16.77 -29.72 13.63
C THR A 323 16.34 -31.18 13.53
N THR A 324 16.62 -31.81 12.40
CA THR A 324 16.47 -33.27 12.21
C THR A 324 17.83 -33.91 12.01
N ASP A 325 17.94 -35.21 12.30
CA ASP A 325 19.17 -35.98 12.08
C ASP A 325 19.66 -35.82 10.63
N SER A 326 20.84 -35.22 10.48
CA SER A 326 21.46 -34.96 9.18
C SER A 326 22.14 -36.20 8.60
N GLY A 327 22.36 -37.23 9.42
CA GLY A 327 23.11 -38.43 9.09
C GLY A 327 24.63 -38.21 9.06
N ILE A 328 25.13 -37.01 9.43
CA ILE A 328 26.56 -36.69 9.52
C ILE A 328 26.90 -36.09 10.89
N THR A 329 28.02 -36.53 11.45
CA THR A 329 28.51 -35.98 12.72
C THR A 329 29.07 -34.58 12.55
N ARG A 330 29.10 -33.79 13.63
CA ARG A 330 29.78 -32.49 13.67
C ARG A 330 31.25 -32.58 13.27
N LEU A 331 31.93 -33.66 13.69
CA LEU A 331 33.31 -33.96 13.30
C LEU A 331 33.44 -34.20 11.79
N GLU A 332 32.53 -34.96 11.19
CA GLU A 332 32.55 -35.24 9.75
C GLU A 332 32.31 -33.96 8.93
N ALA A 333 31.37 -33.12 9.36
CA ALA A 333 31.16 -31.82 8.75
C ALA A 333 32.38 -30.90 8.87
N LEU A 334 33.04 -30.89 10.04
CA LEU A 334 34.29 -30.17 10.25
C LEU A 334 35.40 -30.68 9.32
N LYS A 335 35.60 -32.00 9.22
CA LYS A 335 36.59 -32.60 8.31
C LYS A 335 36.35 -32.18 6.87
N ASN A 336 35.11 -32.23 6.41
CA ASN A 336 34.74 -31.80 5.05
C ASN A 336 35.03 -30.31 4.81
N ALA A 337 34.65 -29.44 5.75
CA ALA A 337 34.86 -28.00 5.62
C ALA A 337 36.36 -27.63 5.70
N ALA A 338 37.10 -28.22 6.64
CA ALA A 338 38.54 -28.02 6.80
C ALA A 338 39.33 -28.58 5.60
N ALA A 339 38.93 -29.72 5.05
CA ALA A 339 39.54 -30.27 3.84
C ALA A 339 39.29 -29.38 2.63
N THR A 340 38.07 -28.86 2.49
CA THR A 340 37.73 -27.90 1.41
C THR A 340 38.55 -26.63 1.54
N PHE A 341 38.68 -26.09 2.75
CA PHE A 341 39.56 -24.95 3.04
C PHE A 341 41.00 -25.25 2.67
N ALA A 342 41.57 -26.36 3.16
CA ALA A 342 42.94 -26.74 2.87
C ALA A 342 43.17 -26.84 1.37
N ASN A 343 42.33 -27.59 0.63
CA ASN A 343 42.40 -27.70 -0.82
C ASN A 343 42.37 -26.33 -1.52
N ALA A 344 41.56 -25.39 -1.03
CA ALA A 344 41.50 -24.04 -1.59
C ALA A 344 42.81 -23.26 -1.37
N VAL A 345 43.44 -23.39 -0.20
CA VAL A 345 44.77 -22.80 0.07
C VAL A 345 45.86 -23.48 -0.76
N GLU A 346 45.79 -24.81 -0.92
CA GLU A 346 46.70 -25.60 -1.73
C GLU A 346 46.62 -25.24 -3.22
N GLU A 347 45.41 -24.95 -3.73
CA GLU A 347 45.23 -24.44 -5.08
C GLU A 347 45.84 -23.04 -5.23
N LYS A 348 45.63 -22.17 -4.24
CA LYS A 348 46.21 -20.81 -4.19
C LYS A 348 47.74 -20.82 -4.12
N ALA A 349 48.32 -21.86 -3.50
CA ALA A 349 49.76 -22.03 -3.39
C ALA A 349 50.45 -22.29 -4.73
N LYS A 350 49.72 -22.74 -5.76
CA LYS A 350 50.26 -23.03 -7.11
C LYS A 350 50.54 -21.78 -7.97
N GLY A 351 50.34 -20.58 -7.42
CA GLY A 351 50.55 -19.35 -8.17
C GLY A 351 49.54 -19.13 -9.31
N ALA A 352 49.92 -18.27 -10.25
CA ALA A 352 49.08 -17.83 -11.37
C ALA A 352 48.93 -18.90 -12.44
N ASP A 353 49.93 -19.77 -12.59
CA ASP A 353 49.96 -20.80 -13.62
C ASP A 353 49.21 -22.08 -13.24
N GLY A 354 48.76 -22.18 -11.98
CA GLY A 354 48.01 -23.32 -11.45
C GLY A 354 48.81 -24.63 -11.43
N THR A 355 50.14 -24.56 -11.47
CA THR A 355 51.04 -25.71 -11.55
C THR A 355 52.05 -25.71 -10.40
N LEU A 356 51.92 -26.67 -9.49
CA LEU A 356 52.86 -26.82 -8.37
C LEU A 356 54.31 -27.10 -8.84
N GLY A 357 55.29 -26.46 -8.22
CA GLY A 357 56.72 -26.60 -8.42
C GLY A 357 57.34 -25.57 -9.36
N THR A 358 56.67 -24.44 -9.59
CA THR A 358 57.07 -23.37 -10.52
C THR A 358 57.57 -22.13 -9.76
N GLU A 359 58.08 -21.13 -10.48
CA GLU A 359 58.66 -19.94 -9.85
C GLU A 359 57.61 -18.99 -9.24
N ASP A 360 56.33 -19.14 -9.59
CA ASP A 360 55.20 -18.33 -9.12
C ASP A 360 54.43 -18.96 -7.95
N ASP A 361 54.85 -20.13 -7.47
CA ASP A 361 54.28 -20.75 -6.28
C ASP A 361 54.38 -19.80 -5.06
N ILE A 362 53.30 -19.76 -4.27
CA ILE A 362 53.24 -19.02 -3.02
C ILE A 362 53.36 -20.00 -1.86
N SER A 363 54.37 -19.78 -1.01
CA SER A 363 54.63 -20.56 0.21
C SER A 363 53.60 -20.28 1.32
N HIS A 364 52.31 -20.53 1.07
CA HIS A 364 51.32 -20.64 2.14
C HIS A 364 51.67 -21.80 3.07
N ARG A 365 51.33 -21.66 4.35
CA ARG A 365 51.62 -22.69 5.34
C ARG A 365 50.40 -22.98 6.21
N ILE A 366 50.18 -24.26 6.52
CA ILE A 366 49.07 -24.70 7.36
C ILE A 366 49.59 -25.56 8.51
N ALA A 367 49.18 -25.23 9.73
CA ALA A 367 49.29 -26.11 10.89
C ALA A 367 47.89 -26.56 11.32
N VAL A 368 47.74 -27.85 11.62
CA VAL A 368 46.51 -28.42 12.19
C VAL A 368 46.79 -28.82 13.63
N VAL A 369 45.99 -28.28 14.54
CA VAL A 369 46.04 -28.50 15.98
C VAL A 369 44.69 -29.06 16.42
N GLY A 370 44.69 -30.19 17.10
CA GLY A 370 43.48 -30.78 17.68
C GLY A 370 43.46 -30.57 19.19
N PHE A 371 42.31 -30.24 19.78
CA PHE A 371 42.19 -30.08 21.24
C PHE A 371 40.97 -30.81 21.82
N ALA A 372 41.17 -31.50 22.94
CA ALA A 372 40.10 -32.13 23.71
C ALA A 372 40.57 -32.38 25.18
N SER A 373 40.23 -33.52 25.80
CA SER A 373 40.97 -34.15 26.92
C SER A 373 40.32 -35.45 27.40
N LYS A 374 41.07 -36.54 27.65
CA LYS A 374 40.52 -37.73 28.36
C LYS A 374 41.36 -38.29 29.53
N SER A 375 42.55 -37.74 29.79
CA SER A 375 43.29 -37.60 31.07
C SER A 375 44.83 -37.49 30.83
N GLY A 376 45.57 -37.16 31.90
CA GLY A 376 46.68 -36.18 31.98
C GLY A 376 48.02 -36.37 31.24
N TYR A 377 48.02 -36.71 29.95
CA TYR A 377 49.18 -36.47 29.06
C TYR A 377 48.83 -35.82 27.70
N GLY A 378 47.60 -35.32 27.53
CA GLY A 378 47.22 -34.61 26.30
C GLY A 378 47.00 -35.56 25.12
N ASP A 379 46.55 -36.78 25.38
CA ASP A 379 46.48 -37.84 24.35
C ASP A 379 45.54 -37.51 23.17
N ASN A 380 44.53 -36.64 23.35
CA ASN A 380 43.68 -36.13 22.25
C ASN A 380 43.77 -34.60 22.10
N THR A 381 44.86 -34.01 22.61
CA THR A 381 45.22 -32.60 22.47
C THR A 381 46.63 -32.55 21.92
N GLU A 382 46.79 -32.20 20.65
CA GLU A 382 48.02 -32.50 19.93
C GLU A 382 48.30 -31.58 18.73
N LEU A 383 49.56 -31.56 18.32
CA LEU A 383 49.97 -31.09 17.01
C LEU A 383 49.68 -32.19 15.99
N LEU A 384 48.76 -31.99 15.05
CA LEU A 384 48.30 -33.04 14.12
C LEU A 384 49.06 -33.05 12.80
N SER A 385 49.41 -31.91 12.21
CA SER A 385 50.11 -31.83 10.92
C SER A 385 51.63 -32.07 11.03
N ILE A 386 52.00 -33.13 11.73
CA ILE A 386 53.38 -33.57 11.94
C ILE A 386 53.43 -35.10 12.03
N ALA A 387 54.53 -35.70 11.55
CA ALA A 387 54.77 -37.12 11.69
C ALA A 387 54.81 -37.54 13.16
N GLY A 388 54.08 -38.59 13.50
CA GLY A 388 53.90 -39.05 14.87
C GLY A 388 53.11 -40.35 14.92
N SER A 389 52.75 -40.78 16.13
CA SER A 389 51.94 -41.99 16.32
C SER A 389 50.84 -41.81 17.36
N ASN A 390 50.51 -40.57 17.69
CA ASN A 390 49.50 -40.27 18.70
C ASN A 390 48.09 -40.47 18.14
N SER A 391 47.85 -39.99 16.91
CA SER A 391 46.60 -40.17 16.17
C SER A 391 46.86 -40.88 14.84
N GLY A 392 47.19 -42.17 14.94
CA GLY A 392 47.49 -43.03 13.80
C GLY A 392 48.93 -42.89 13.32
N SER A 393 49.13 -42.31 12.13
CA SER A 393 50.45 -42.07 11.51
C SER A 393 50.94 -40.62 11.65
N VAL A 394 50.18 -39.79 12.38
CA VAL A 394 50.48 -38.38 12.66
C VAL A 394 50.23 -38.10 14.14
N GLY A 395 50.59 -36.89 14.60
CA GLY A 395 50.20 -36.43 15.94
C GLY A 395 51.32 -36.52 16.98
N VAL A 396 51.55 -35.41 17.68
CA VAL A 396 52.39 -35.33 18.89
C VAL A 396 51.57 -34.72 20.02
N ALA A 397 51.32 -35.53 21.06
CA ALA A 397 50.56 -35.12 22.24
C ALA A 397 51.14 -33.88 22.93
N TYR A 398 50.26 -33.05 23.48
CA TYR A 398 50.56 -31.72 24.04
C TYR A 398 51.77 -31.69 24.99
N HIS A 399 51.87 -32.65 25.91
CA HIS A 399 52.94 -32.70 26.91
C HIS A 399 54.28 -33.22 26.36
N ASN A 400 54.30 -33.77 25.14
CA ASN A 400 55.49 -34.27 24.45
C ASN A 400 56.02 -33.30 23.38
N ILE A 401 55.38 -32.14 23.21
CA ILE A 401 55.79 -31.14 22.23
C ILE A 401 57.17 -30.58 22.56
N THR A 402 58.09 -30.71 21.61
CA THR A 402 59.42 -30.07 21.64
C THR A 402 59.43 -28.79 20.79
N ASP A 403 60.45 -27.94 20.98
CA ASP A 403 60.63 -26.73 20.16
C ASP A 403 60.73 -27.03 18.65
N GLN A 404 61.26 -28.21 18.29
CA GLN A 404 61.34 -28.62 16.89
C GLN A 404 59.96 -28.99 16.35
N ASN A 405 59.10 -29.63 17.15
CA ASN A 405 57.74 -29.95 16.72
C ASN A 405 56.91 -28.70 16.42
N LEU A 406 57.11 -27.61 17.16
CA LEU A 406 56.42 -26.33 16.91
C LEU A 406 56.80 -25.68 15.57
N LYS A 407 57.93 -26.08 14.97
CA LYS A 407 58.32 -25.66 13.62
C LYS A 407 57.82 -26.64 12.58
N ASP A 408 58.06 -27.93 12.83
CA ASP A 408 57.71 -29.01 11.91
C ASP A 408 56.20 -29.16 11.71
N VAL A 409 55.35 -28.71 12.63
CA VAL A 409 53.89 -28.78 12.46
C VAL A 409 53.36 -27.79 11.42
N LEU A 410 54.08 -26.71 11.13
CA LEU A 410 53.67 -25.69 10.16
C LEU A 410 54.11 -26.12 8.76
N GLN A 411 53.21 -26.76 8.01
CA GLN A 411 53.50 -27.39 6.73
C GLN A 411 53.42 -26.41 5.57
N GLU A 412 54.42 -26.41 4.70
CA GLU A 412 54.45 -25.68 3.43
C GLU A 412 53.56 -26.38 2.39
N VAL A 413 52.50 -25.71 1.94
CA VAL A 413 51.46 -26.32 1.08
C VAL A 413 51.65 -26.05 -0.42
N ASP A 414 52.73 -25.35 -0.78
CA ASP A 414 53.34 -25.37 -2.11
C ASP A 414 54.14 -26.67 -2.37
N THR A 415 54.14 -27.62 -1.43
CA THR A 415 54.75 -28.94 -1.60
C THR A 415 53.72 -30.07 -1.46
N SER A 416 53.79 -31.08 -2.33
CA SER A 416 52.87 -32.25 -2.23
C SER A 416 53.01 -33.00 -0.90
N ALA A 417 54.19 -32.94 -0.26
CA ALA A 417 54.41 -33.54 1.05
C ALA A 417 53.65 -32.81 2.15
N GLY A 418 53.66 -31.47 2.14
CA GLY A 418 52.89 -30.65 3.07
C GLY A 418 51.39 -30.80 2.88
N GLN A 419 50.91 -30.78 1.62
CA GLN A 419 49.51 -31.05 1.27
C GLN A 419 49.03 -32.41 1.83
N THR A 420 49.82 -33.47 1.60
CA THR A 420 49.52 -34.81 2.12
C THR A 420 49.50 -34.84 3.66
N MET A 421 50.42 -34.13 4.32
CA MET A 421 50.48 -34.07 5.79
C MET A 421 49.26 -33.34 6.37
N VAL A 422 48.83 -32.23 5.77
CA VAL A 422 47.64 -31.47 6.19
C VAL A 422 46.37 -32.30 6.00
N SER A 423 46.19 -32.92 4.84
CA SER A 423 45.06 -33.83 4.58
C SER A 423 45.04 -35.00 5.58
N THR A 424 46.18 -35.65 5.82
CA THR A 424 46.28 -36.75 6.79
C THR A 424 45.95 -36.29 8.22
N ALA A 425 46.34 -35.07 8.59
CA ALA A 425 46.05 -34.48 9.88
C ALA A 425 44.55 -34.20 10.10
N ILE A 426 43.86 -33.68 9.06
CA ILE A 426 42.40 -33.48 9.10
C ILE A 426 41.68 -34.82 9.23
N ASP A 427 42.10 -35.83 8.45
CA ASP A 427 41.53 -37.17 8.51
C ASP A 427 41.73 -37.85 9.87
N ALA A 428 42.81 -37.52 10.57
CA ALA A 428 43.16 -38.07 11.87
C ALA A 428 42.33 -37.52 13.04
N LEU A 429 41.57 -36.42 12.87
CA LEU A 429 40.76 -35.84 13.94
C LEU A 429 39.78 -36.86 14.54
N ALA A 430 39.64 -36.88 15.87
CA ALA A 430 38.80 -37.82 16.61
C ALA A 430 37.95 -37.13 17.68
N ALA A 431 36.68 -37.54 17.85
CA ALA A 431 35.75 -36.97 18.83
C ALA A 431 35.83 -37.72 20.18
N SER A 432 36.73 -37.29 21.07
CA SER A 432 36.87 -37.87 22.40
C SER A 432 37.50 -36.91 23.40
N GLY A 433 36.72 -36.46 24.38
CA GLY A 433 37.22 -35.78 25.57
C GLY A 433 36.44 -34.53 25.94
N ALA A 434 36.97 -33.74 26.87
CA ALA A 434 36.47 -32.40 27.19
C ALA A 434 36.89 -31.37 26.12
N THR A 435 36.52 -30.09 26.28
CA THR A 435 36.75 -29.01 25.30
C THR A 435 37.83 -28.05 25.83
N GLN A 436 39.10 -28.47 25.82
CA GLN A 436 40.25 -27.68 26.30
C GLN A 436 40.73 -26.66 25.25
N THR A 437 39.90 -25.67 24.94
CA THR A 437 40.23 -24.63 23.96
C THR A 437 41.45 -23.80 24.37
N ASP A 438 41.71 -23.70 25.67
CA ASP A 438 42.92 -23.09 26.26
C ASP A 438 44.20 -23.73 25.73
N LEU A 439 44.30 -25.07 25.75
CA LEU A 439 45.47 -25.80 25.29
C LEU A 439 45.64 -25.71 23.76
N GLY A 440 44.53 -25.67 23.02
CA GLY A 440 44.54 -25.45 21.57
C GLY A 440 45.15 -24.10 21.21
N LEU A 441 44.74 -23.04 21.91
CA LEU A 441 45.26 -21.68 21.71
C LEU A 441 46.68 -21.50 22.26
N ASP A 442 47.07 -22.18 23.34
CA ASP A 442 48.46 -22.25 23.79
C ASP A 442 49.37 -22.80 22.68
N MET A 443 49.00 -23.93 22.07
CA MET A 443 49.75 -24.51 20.96
C MET A 443 49.83 -23.54 19.77
N ALA A 444 48.73 -22.90 19.38
CA ALA A 444 48.73 -21.91 18.30
C ALA A 444 49.69 -20.74 18.59
N GLN A 445 49.66 -20.21 19.82
CA GLN A 445 50.57 -19.15 20.26
C GLN A 445 52.03 -19.61 20.19
N ARG A 446 52.33 -20.83 20.65
CA ARG A 446 53.69 -21.41 20.65
C ARG A 446 54.20 -21.64 19.23
N ILE A 447 53.36 -22.09 18.30
CA ILE A 447 53.69 -22.25 16.87
C ILE A 447 54.06 -20.88 16.27
N LEU A 448 53.22 -19.85 16.44
CA LEU A 448 53.50 -18.51 15.91
C LEU A 448 54.78 -17.90 16.50
N SER A 449 55.07 -18.21 17.78
CA SER A 449 56.27 -17.74 18.48
C SER A 449 57.54 -18.46 18.02
N ALA A 450 57.45 -19.77 17.73
CA ALA A 450 58.56 -20.57 17.22
C ALA A 450 58.90 -20.25 15.75
N ASN A 451 57.93 -19.70 15.01
CA ASN A 451 58.04 -19.34 13.60
C ASN A 451 57.79 -17.84 13.41
N PRO A 452 58.70 -16.92 13.81
CA PRO A 452 58.53 -15.49 13.57
C PRO A 452 58.69 -15.14 12.08
N VAL A 453 57.99 -14.09 11.60
CA VAL A 453 58.19 -13.54 10.24
C VAL A 453 59.61 -12.99 10.15
N GLN A 454 60.42 -13.44 9.19
CA GLN A 454 61.81 -13.03 9.11
C GLN A 454 61.93 -11.56 8.66
N PRO A 455 63.04 -10.88 8.99
CA PRO A 455 63.28 -9.52 8.50
C PRO A 455 63.17 -9.43 6.98
N ASN A 456 62.38 -8.47 6.50
CA ASN A 456 62.03 -8.25 5.08
C ASN A 456 61.05 -9.26 4.46
N GLU A 457 60.44 -10.13 5.25
CA GLU A 457 59.26 -10.91 4.85
C GLU A 457 57.99 -10.26 5.39
N THR A 458 56.89 -10.53 4.70
CA THR A 458 55.54 -10.12 5.12
C THR A 458 54.62 -11.33 4.95
N HIS A 459 53.90 -11.69 6.01
CA HIS A 459 52.96 -12.82 5.99
C HIS A 459 51.63 -12.41 6.59
N ASN A 460 50.53 -12.86 5.99
CA ASN A 460 49.26 -12.92 6.71
C ASN A 460 49.37 -14.01 7.78
N ARG A 461 48.87 -13.74 8.99
CA ARG A 461 48.81 -14.72 10.08
C ARG A 461 47.38 -14.91 10.52
N VAL A 462 46.90 -16.14 10.45
CA VAL A 462 45.49 -16.46 10.68
C VAL A 462 45.39 -17.66 11.62
N VAL A 463 44.58 -17.54 12.65
CA VAL A 463 44.20 -18.65 13.55
C VAL A 463 42.69 -18.84 13.43
N ILE A 464 42.27 -20.05 13.10
CA ILE A 464 40.84 -20.41 12.97
C ILE A 464 40.51 -21.39 14.08
N VAL A 465 39.76 -20.93 15.07
CA VAL A 465 39.31 -21.72 16.21
C VAL A 465 37.91 -22.24 15.91
N PHE A 466 37.72 -23.55 16.01
CA PHE A 466 36.43 -24.19 15.81
C PHE A 466 36.03 -24.95 17.07
N THR A 467 34.77 -24.82 17.52
CA THR A 467 34.26 -25.56 18.70
C THR A 467 32.75 -25.81 18.65
N ASP A 468 32.33 -26.95 19.17
CA ASP A 468 30.92 -27.33 19.36
C ASP A 468 30.49 -27.42 20.84
N GLY A 469 31.42 -27.10 21.74
CA GLY A 469 31.25 -27.19 23.17
C GLY A 469 31.72 -25.95 23.92
N ALA A 470 31.34 -25.91 25.19
CA ALA A 470 31.77 -24.92 26.15
C ALA A 470 33.20 -25.22 26.63
N PRO A 471 34.08 -24.22 26.82
CA PRO A 471 35.44 -24.43 27.31
C PRO A 471 35.43 -25.12 28.68
N THR A 472 36.02 -26.31 28.78
CA THR A 472 36.02 -27.12 30.01
C THR A 472 37.08 -28.22 29.99
N SER A 473 37.60 -28.57 31.18
CA SER A 473 38.46 -29.73 31.40
C SER A 473 37.71 -31.04 31.66
N PHE A 474 36.40 -30.95 31.94
CA PHE A 474 35.58 -32.11 32.26
C PHE A 474 34.16 -32.05 31.67
N ASN A 475 33.34 -31.06 32.04
CA ASN A 475 31.96 -30.90 31.58
C ASN A 475 31.42 -29.49 31.87
N GLY A 476 30.42 -29.04 31.11
CA GLY A 476 29.82 -27.72 31.27
C GLY A 476 30.76 -26.60 30.80
N PHE A 477 30.79 -25.48 31.51
CA PHE A 477 31.65 -24.34 31.22
C PHE A 477 32.52 -24.04 32.43
N GLU A 478 33.83 -24.04 32.24
CA GLU A 478 34.81 -23.66 33.25
C GLU A 478 35.38 -22.29 32.93
N LYS A 479 35.19 -21.33 33.85
CA LYS A 479 35.56 -19.93 33.62
C LYS A 479 37.07 -19.75 33.51
N ASP A 480 37.84 -20.54 34.24
CA ASP A 480 39.31 -20.47 34.20
C ASP A 480 39.85 -20.95 32.84
N VAL A 481 39.32 -22.06 32.30
CA VAL A 481 39.66 -22.54 30.95
C VAL A 481 39.31 -21.48 29.89
N ALA A 482 38.14 -20.85 30.00
CA ALA A 482 37.74 -19.77 29.10
C ALA A 482 38.69 -18.56 29.17
N ASN A 483 39.08 -18.14 30.38
CA ASN A 483 39.98 -16.99 30.59
C ASN A 483 41.40 -17.25 30.09
N ASP A 484 41.91 -18.47 30.26
CA ASP A 484 43.22 -18.87 29.75
C ASP A 484 43.22 -18.86 28.21
N ALA A 485 42.19 -19.42 27.58
CA ALA A 485 41.98 -19.34 26.14
C ALA A 485 41.91 -17.87 25.64
N ILE A 486 41.15 -17.01 26.31
CA ILE A 486 41.07 -15.56 25.98
C ILE A 486 42.45 -14.90 26.10
N THR A 487 43.25 -15.28 27.11
CA THR A 487 44.60 -14.75 27.32
C THR A 487 45.55 -15.14 26.20
N HIS A 488 45.55 -16.42 25.80
CA HIS A 488 46.36 -16.91 24.67
C HIS A 488 45.93 -16.26 23.35
N ALA A 489 44.62 -16.15 23.10
CA ALA A 489 44.09 -15.45 21.93
C ALA A 489 44.48 -13.96 21.91
N GLY A 490 44.48 -13.30 23.08
CA GLY A 490 44.95 -11.92 23.23
C GLY A 490 46.42 -11.77 22.83
N ALA A 491 47.27 -12.72 23.20
CA ALA A 491 48.69 -12.72 22.81
C ALA A 491 48.86 -12.96 21.30
N ILE A 492 48.09 -13.88 20.71
CA ILE A 492 48.06 -14.15 19.25
C ILE A 492 47.65 -12.89 18.48
N LYS A 493 46.57 -12.23 18.89
CA LYS A 493 46.09 -10.97 18.30
C LYS A 493 47.12 -9.84 18.43
N THR A 494 47.76 -9.73 19.60
CA THR A 494 48.83 -8.74 19.84
C THR A 494 50.05 -8.98 18.95
N ALA A 495 50.32 -10.22 18.56
CA ALA A 495 51.36 -10.56 17.58
C ALA A 495 50.97 -10.25 16.13
N GLY A 496 49.78 -9.66 15.91
CA GLY A 496 49.28 -9.22 14.61
C GLY A 496 48.51 -10.29 13.82
N ALA A 497 48.18 -11.43 14.44
CA ALA A 497 47.40 -12.46 13.77
C ALA A 497 45.89 -12.17 13.84
N THR A 498 45.19 -12.54 12.77
CA THR A 498 43.72 -12.57 12.71
C THR A 498 43.21 -13.83 13.41
N VAL A 499 42.24 -13.72 14.33
CA VAL A 499 41.65 -14.87 15.01
C VAL A 499 40.18 -14.97 14.64
N TYR A 500 39.81 -16.03 13.91
CA TYR A 500 38.41 -16.41 13.69
C TYR A 500 37.97 -17.42 14.74
N THR A 501 36.72 -17.32 15.20
CA THR A 501 36.07 -18.35 15.99
C THR A 501 34.81 -18.82 15.26
N ILE A 502 34.58 -20.13 15.22
CA ILE A 502 33.43 -20.74 14.55
C ILE A 502 32.72 -21.64 15.56
N GLY A 503 31.49 -21.27 15.93
CA GLY A 503 30.66 -21.98 16.89
C GLY A 503 29.56 -22.78 16.21
N ILE A 504 29.46 -24.07 16.53
CA ILE A 504 28.36 -24.94 16.08
C ILE A 504 27.57 -25.56 17.24
N PHE A 505 27.81 -25.08 18.46
CA PHE A 505 27.06 -25.49 19.65
C PHE A 505 25.61 -25.02 19.60
N ALA A 506 24.73 -25.70 20.36
CA ALA A 506 23.34 -25.29 20.49
C ALA A 506 23.24 -23.86 21.04
N GLY A 507 22.50 -22.99 20.36
CA GLY A 507 22.38 -21.58 20.74
C GLY A 507 23.59 -20.72 20.39
N ALA A 508 24.49 -21.17 19.51
CA ALA A 508 25.53 -20.31 18.94
C ALA A 508 24.88 -19.17 18.13
N ASP A 509 25.30 -17.94 18.41
CA ASP A 509 24.76 -16.71 17.83
C ASP A 509 25.86 -15.64 17.82
N ALA A 510 26.48 -15.45 16.66
CA ALA A 510 27.54 -14.46 16.49
C ALA A 510 27.05 -13.00 16.46
N THR A 511 25.74 -12.77 16.36
CA THR A 511 25.16 -11.42 16.44
C THR A 511 25.03 -10.94 17.89
N SER A 512 25.11 -11.86 18.84
CA SER A 512 25.03 -11.58 20.27
C SER A 512 26.42 -11.39 20.89
N ALA A 513 26.55 -10.43 21.80
CA ALA A 513 27.74 -10.26 22.62
C ALA A 513 27.87 -11.36 23.71
N GLY A 514 26.80 -12.13 23.94
CA GLY A 514 26.72 -13.08 25.05
C GLY A 514 26.71 -12.41 26.43
N THR A 515 26.90 -13.20 27.48
CA THR A 515 27.01 -12.70 28.86
C THR A 515 28.10 -13.45 29.60
N GLU A 516 29.05 -12.71 30.19
CA GLU A 516 30.09 -13.30 31.03
C GLU A 516 29.46 -13.98 32.26
N PRO A 517 29.78 -15.26 32.54
CA PRO A 517 29.27 -15.93 33.73
C PRO A 517 30.01 -15.49 35.00
N SER A 518 29.33 -15.54 36.15
CA SER A 518 29.95 -15.22 37.45
C SER A 518 30.93 -16.29 37.96
N GLY A 519 30.86 -17.51 37.40
CA GLY A 519 31.72 -18.65 37.74
C GLY A 519 31.43 -19.83 36.80
N ASP A 520 31.80 -21.04 37.21
CA ASP A 520 31.56 -22.25 36.41
C ASP A 520 30.07 -22.56 36.27
N LEU A 521 29.70 -23.12 35.12
CA LEU A 521 28.32 -23.51 34.81
C LEU A 521 28.23 -25.00 34.54
N GLY A 522 27.19 -25.65 35.08
CA GLY A 522 26.86 -27.03 34.72
C GLY A 522 26.30 -27.14 33.30
N GLN A 523 26.41 -28.34 32.70
CA GLN A 523 25.98 -28.63 31.32
C GLN A 523 24.52 -28.28 31.00
N ASN A 524 23.64 -28.26 32.00
CA ASN A 524 22.21 -27.97 31.83
C ASN A 524 21.84 -26.54 32.31
N SER A 525 22.82 -25.66 32.50
CA SER A 525 22.57 -24.28 32.91
C SER A 525 21.87 -23.50 31.80
N SER A 526 20.82 -22.76 32.13
CA SER A 526 20.14 -21.86 31.18
C SER A 526 21.04 -20.72 30.67
N SER A 527 22.13 -20.42 31.38
CA SER A 527 23.11 -19.40 31.00
C SER A 527 24.29 -19.95 30.18
N LEU A 528 24.31 -21.25 29.84
CA LEU A 528 25.45 -21.87 29.17
C LEU A 528 25.70 -21.26 27.78
N ASN A 529 24.65 -21.11 26.97
CA ASN A 529 24.78 -20.63 25.60
C ASN A 529 25.23 -19.16 25.56
N SER A 530 24.70 -18.31 26.46
CA SER A 530 25.12 -16.91 26.56
C SER A 530 26.57 -16.77 27.01
N ALA A 531 27.05 -17.64 27.91
CA ALA A 531 28.46 -17.72 28.30
C ALA A 531 29.37 -18.17 27.15
N CYS A 532 28.93 -19.16 26.34
CA CYS A 532 29.68 -19.62 25.18
C CYS A 532 29.78 -18.53 24.09
N ASN A 533 28.68 -17.83 23.79
CA ASN A 533 28.71 -16.71 22.84
C ASN A 533 29.65 -15.59 23.31
N TRP A 534 29.62 -15.24 24.60
CA TRP A 534 30.57 -14.28 25.18
C TRP A 534 32.02 -14.74 24.99
N PHE A 535 32.32 -15.99 25.31
CA PHE A 535 33.65 -16.57 25.15
C PHE A 535 34.14 -16.48 23.70
N MET A 536 33.31 -16.87 22.73
CA MET A 536 33.66 -16.84 21.30
C MET A 536 33.92 -15.42 20.78
N GLN A 537 33.17 -14.43 21.27
CA GLN A 537 33.41 -13.02 20.96
C GLN A 537 34.74 -12.51 21.52
N GLN A 538 35.11 -12.94 22.73
CA GLN A 538 36.35 -12.52 23.39
C GLN A 538 37.60 -13.12 22.74
N VAL A 539 37.54 -14.38 22.32
CA VAL A 539 38.64 -15.08 21.64
C VAL A 539 38.90 -14.50 20.25
N SER A 540 37.86 -14.25 19.46
CA SER A 540 38.02 -13.75 18.09
C SER A 540 38.57 -12.31 18.02
N SER A 541 38.94 -11.89 16.81
CA SER A 541 39.30 -10.50 16.52
C SER A 541 38.14 -9.50 16.62
N ASN A 542 36.93 -9.94 16.97
CA ASN A 542 35.82 -9.04 17.36
C ASN A 542 36.09 -8.32 18.68
N ASN A 543 36.96 -8.88 19.53
CA ASN A 543 37.31 -8.31 20.84
C ASN A 543 36.08 -8.02 21.71
N GLY A 544 35.15 -8.97 21.78
CA GLY A 544 33.96 -8.90 22.64
C GLY A 544 32.77 -8.15 22.05
N THR A 545 32.92 -7.49 20.92
CA THR A 545 31.86 -6.68 20.30
C THR A 545 31.40 -7.32 18.98
N PRO A 546 30.13 -7.73 18.86
CA PRO A 546 29.59 -8.22 17.58
C PRO A 546 29.80 -7.20 16.47
N CYS A 547 30.20 -7.65 15.29
CA CYS A 547 30.36 -6.79 14.11
C CYS A 547 29.93 -7.53 12.84
N THR A 548 29.73 -6.79 11.75
CA THR A 548 29.38 -7.35 10.45
C THR A 548 30.17 -6.61 9.37
N PRO A 549 31.00 -7.29 8.57
CA PRO A 549 31.34 -8.72 8.65
C PRO A 549 32.12 -9.07 9.94
N SER A 550 32.10 -10.33 10.37
CA SER A 550 32.52 -10.77 11.72
C SER A 550 33.72 -11.73 11.74
N TYR A 551 34.45 -11.75 12.84
CA TYR A 551 35.47 -12.76 13.16
C TYR A 551 34.96 -13.89 14.07
N TYR A 552 33.86 -13.70 14.81
CA TYR A 552 33.08 -14.81 15.39
C TYR A 552 31.95 -15.16 14.42
N LEU A 553 31.83 -16.43 14.05
CA LEU A 553 30.85 -16.95 13.11
C LEU A 553 30.11 -18.13 13.73
N SER A 554 28.88 -18.37 13.30
CA SER A 554 28.05 -19.45 13.81
C SER A 554 27.37 -20.22 12.68
N ALA A 555 27.38 -21.55 12.77
CA ALA A 555 26.78 -22.43 11.77
C ALA A 555 25.95 -23.52 12.44
N ALA A 556 24.73 -23.70 11.94
CA ALA A 556 23.75 -24.68 12.42
C ALA A 556 23.69 -25.92 11.53
N ASP A 557 24.39 -25.92 10.40
CA ASP A 557 24.40 -27.00 9.41
C ASP A 557 25.72 -27.03 8.63
N ALA A 558 26.03 -28.16 8.00
CA ALA A 558 27.30 -28.39 7.30
C ALA A 558 27.50 -27.50 6.07
N GLY A 559 26.41 -27.05 5.42
CA GLY A 559 26.49 -26.15 4.27
C GLY A 559 26.93 -24.75 4.70
N SER A 560 26.30 -24.22 5.74
CA SER A 560 26.69 -22.94 6.37
C SER A 560 28.12 -22.97 6.88
N LEU A 561 28.56 -24.09 7.47
CA LEU A 561 29.94 -24.27 7.91
C LEU A 561 30.93 -24.26 6.73
N SER A 562 30.62 -25.00 5.66
CA SER A 562 31.47 -25.03 4.46
C SER A 562 31.57 -23.65 3.81
N ASN A 563 30.48 -22.87 3.79
CA ASN A 563 30.46 -21.50 3.29
C ASN A 563 31.39 -20.57 4.09
N ILE A 564 31.40 -20.68 5.43
CA ILE A 564 32.32 -19.92 6.28
C ILE A 564 33.78 -20.22 5.90
N PHE A 565 34.14 -21.50 5.83
CA PHE A 565 35.50 -21.91 5.48
C PHE A 565 35.89 -21.47 4.06
N GLN A 566 34.96 -21.55 3.10
CA GLN A 566 35.19 -21.05 1.75
C GLN A 566 35.53 -19.55 1.76
N GLN A 567 34.70 -18.73 2.40
CA GLN A 567 34.91 -17.29 2.49
C GLN A 567 36.20 -16.91 3.24
N ILE A 568 36.58 -17.64 4.30
CA ILE A 568 37.88 -17.44 4.95
C ILE A 568 39.01 -17.78 3.97
N SER A 569 38.88 -18.86 3.20
CA SER A 569 39.87 -19.20 2.18
C SER A 569 39.95 -18.12 1.11
N ASP A 570 38.82 -17.49 0.72
CA ASP A 570 38.76 -16.44 -0.30
C ASP A 570 39.48 -15.14 0.11
N ASN A 571 39.75 -14.96 1.41
CA ASN A 571 40.64 -13.90 1.88
C ASN A 571 42.13 -14.19 1.60
N ILE A 572 42.50 -15.43 1.21
CA ILE A 572 43.86 -15.81 0.81
C ILE A 572 44.02 -15.53 -0.69
N GLU A 573 45.07 -14.79 -1.04
CA GLU A 573 45.38 -14.37 -2.41
C GLU A 573 45.82 -15.58 -3.28
N THR A 574 45.44 -15.58 -4.57
CA THR A 574 46.04 -16.45 -5.60
C THR A 574 47.21 -15.69 -6.21
N GLY A 575 48.34 -16.36 -6.50
CA GLY A 575 49.45 -15.70 -7.17
C GLY A 575 49.03 -15.16 -8.52
N GLY A 576 49.46 -13.94 -8.84
CA GLY A 576 49.08 -13.24 -10.07
C GLY A 576 48.11 -12.07 -9.86
N SER A 577 48.20 -11.08 -10.75
CA SER A 577 47.37 -9.87 -10.71
C SER A 577 45.93 -10.18 -11.14
N SER A 578 45.11 -10.76 -10.27
CA SER A 578 43.66 -10.77 -10.47
C SER A 578 43.08 -9.47 -9.95
N SER A 579 43.19 -8.38 -10.73
CA SER A 579 42.28 -7.26 -10.52
C SER A 579 41.03 -7.48 -11.37
N THR A 580 39.88 -7.48 -10.71
CA THR A 580 38.58 -7.64 -11.37
C THR A 580 38.09 -6.34 -12.00
N LEU A 581 38.64 -5.17 -11.63
CA LEU A 581 38.21 -3.87 -12.17
C LEU A 581 39.25 -3.17 -13.08
N THR A 582 39.61 -3.80 -14.20
CA THR A 582 40.57 -3.28 -15.19
C THR A 582 39.93 -2.27 -16.15
N GLU A 583 40.63 -1.89 -17.23
CA GLU A 583 40.06 -1.08 -18.32
C GLU A 583 38.78 -1.66 -18.97
N GLU A 584 38.51 -2.96 -18.81
CA GLU A 584 37.29 -3.62 -19.29
C GLU A 584 36.05 -3.30 -18.44
N SER A 585 36.23 -2.73 -17.24
CA SER A 585 35.15 -2.34 -16.35
C SER A 585 34.18 -1.34 -16.96
N VAL A 586 32.91 -1.48 -16.58
CA VAL A 586 31.83 -0.63 -17.07
C VAL A 586 31.13 0.06 -15.92
N VAL A 587 31.10 1.39 -15.95
CA VAL A 587 30.13 2.16 -15.15
C VAL A 587 28.86 2.30 -15.97
N ARG A 588 27.75 1.72 -15.48
CA ARG A 588 26.46 1.69 -16.17
C ARG A 588 25.41 2.44 -15.37
N ASP A 589 24.64 3.29 -16.02
CA ASP A 589 23.54 4.04 -15.44
C ASP A 589 22.28 3.92 -16.31
N ILE A 590 21.24 3.30 -15.76
CA ILE A 590 19.96 3.08 -16.42
C ILE A 590 19.01 4.18 -15.97
N ILE A 591 18.72 5.15 -16.83
CA ILE A 591 17.83 6.28 -16.56
C ILE A 591 16.40 5.77 -16.33
N SER A 592 15.74 6.28 -15.28
CA SER A 592 14.37 5.88 -14.92
C SER A 592 13.39 6.14 -16.05
N PRO A 593 12.29 5.38 -16.16
CA PRO A 593 11.28 5.56 -17.21
C PRO A 593 10.67 6.98 -17.28
N GLN A 594 10.66 7.73 -16.18
CA GLN A 594 10.12 9.09 -16.12
C GLN A 594 11.04 10.13 -16.76
N PHE A 595 12.29 9.78 -17.05
CA PHE A 595 13.29 10.68 -17.60
C PHE A 595 13.82 10.16 -18.93
N THR A 596 14.43 11.07 -19.69
CA THR A 596 15.13 10.78 -20.93
C THR A 596 16.29 11.75 -21.08
N LEU A 597 17.30 11.38 -21.86
CA LEU A 597 18.35 12.31 -22.24
C LEU A 597 17.75 13.44 -23.11
N PRO A 598 18.32 14.65 -23.09
CA PRO A 598 17.94 15.70 -24.02
C PRO A 598 17.86 15.21 -25.47
N ALA A 599 16.88 15.70 -26.22
CA ALA A 599 16.67 15.27 -27.59
C ALA A 599 17.93 15.52 -28.44
N GLY A 600 18.42 14.46 -29.10
CA GLY A 600 19.65 14.50 -29.90
C GLY A 600 20.94 14.28 -29.13
N SER A 601 20.88 13.92 -27.84
CA SER A 601 22.07 13.56 -27.06
C SER A 601 22.87 12.42 -27.70
N THR A 602 24.18 12.58 -27.67
CA THR A 602 25.20 11.67 -28.19
C THR A 602 26.25 11.43 -27.12
N ALA A 603 27.14 10.45 -27.33
CA ALA A 603 28.21 10.17 -26.38
C ALA A 603 29.11 11.39 -26.10
N SER A 604 29.23 12.35 -27.02
CA SER A 604 30.01 13.58 -26.81
C SER A 604 29.35 14.57 -25.83
N ASP A 605 28.08 14.39 -25.50
CA ASP A 605 27.37 15.19 -24.50
C ASP A 605 27.59 14.65 -23.07
N ILE A 606 28.21 13.47 -22.94
CA ILE A 606 28.63 12.90 -21.65
C ILE A 606 30.02 13.44 -21.33
N THR A 607 30.12 14.22 -20.27
CA THR A 607 31.41 14.76 -19.82
C THR A 607 32.12 13.72 -18.97
N LEU A 608 33.34 13.36 -19.36
CA LEU A 608 34.22 12.44 -18.65
C LEU A 608 35.44 13.19 -18.14
N GLU A 609 35.59 13.25 -16.83
CA GLU A 609 36.72 13.88 -16.17
C GLU A 609 37.42 12.87 -15.27
N THR A 610 38.73 13.01 -15.13
CA THR A 610 39.48 12.26 -14.11
C THR A 610 40.23 13.21 -13.21
N TYR A 611 40.40 12.80 -11.95
CA TYR A 611 41.02 13.63 -10.93
C TYR A 611 42.10 12.83 -10.20
N ALA A 612 43.34 13.33 -10.18
CA ALA A 612 44.43 12.76 -9.42
C ALA A 612 44.28 13.05 -7.92
N CYS A 613 44.53 12.04 -7.08
CA CYS A 613 44.63 12.20 -5.64
C CYS A 613 45.91 12.95 -5.28
N THR A 614 45.79 14.11 -4.63
CA THR A 614 46.92 14.97 -4.24
C THR A 614 47.18 15.02 -2.74
N GLY A 615 46.27 14.46 -1.94
CA GLY A 615 46.31 14.55 -0.49
C GLY A 615 45.16 13.81 0.17
N LYS A 616 45.25 13.65 1.49
CA LYS A 616 44.19 13.11 2.36
C LYS A 616 44.17 13.93 3.65
N ASP A 617 43.00 14.42 4.04
CA ASP A 617 42.74 15.10 5.32
C ASP A 617 41.63 14.33 6.07
N GLY A 618 41.98 13.73 7.21
CA GLY A 618 41.16 12.69 7.83
C GLY A 618 40.85 11.55 6.84
N ASP A 619 39.56 11.32 6.59
CA ASP A 619 39.06 10.32 5.63
C ASP A 619 38.76 10.89 4.24
N THR A 620 38.94 12.19 4.04
CA THR A 620 38.61 12.88 2.78
C THR A 620 39.85 13.06 1.91
N TYR A 621 39.78 12.59 0.66
CA TYR A 621 40.83 12.82 -0.34
C TYR A 621 40.71 14.20 -1.00
N THR A 622 41.85 14.82 -1.29
CA THR A 622 41.94 16.04 -2.11
C THR A 622 42.31 15.69 -3.55
N TRP A 623 41.72 16.44 -4.48
CA TRP A 623 41.69 16.08 -5.90
C TRP A 623 42.19 17.22 -6.78
N ARG A 624 42.94 16.89 -7.83
CA ARG A 624 43.32 17.80 -8.91
C ARG A 624 42.88 17.21 -10.24
N GLN A 625 42.12 17.96 -11.03
CA GLN A 625 41.68 17.52 -12.36
C GLN A 625 42.87 17.20 -13.26
N ASN A 626 42.79 16.11 -14.01
CA ASN A 626 43.74 15.74 -15.05
C ASN A 626 43.37 16.36 -16.39
N ASP A 627 44.35 16.48 -17.29
CA ASP A 627 44.14 17.00 -18.65
C ASP A 627 43.47 15.99 -19.61
N THR A 628 43.32 14.72 -19.19
CA THR A 628 42.74 13.65 -20.02
C THR A 628 41.74 12.80 -19.23
N ALA A 629 40.85 12.09 -19.94
CA ALA A 629 39.91 11.14 -19.34
C ALA A 629 40.52 9.76 -19.04
N MET A 630 41.85 9.58 -19.23
CA MET A 630 42.59 8.35 -18.93
C MET A 630 42.00 7.08 -19.56
N GLY A 631 41.61 7.17 -20.84
CA GLY A 631 41.04 6.05 -21.59
C GLY A 631 39.51 5.92 -21.50
N ALA A 632 38.86 6.63 -20.56
CA ALA A 632 37.42 6.56 -20.40
C ALA A 632 36.66 7.02 -21.67
N THR A 633 35.69 6.21 -22.10
CA THR A 633 34.80 6.49 -23.23
C THR A 633 33.35 6.19 -22.87
N ALA A 634 32.43 7.06 -23.29
CA ALA A 634 31.01 6.92 -23.04
C ALA A 634 30.28 6.34 -24.26
N THR A 635 29.21 5.60 -24.00
CA THR A 635 28.25 5.12 -24.98
C THR A 635 26.84 5.32 -24.45
N ILE A 636 25.90 5.48 -25.37
CA ILE A 636 24.48 5.62 -25.07
C ILE A 636 23.73 4.54 -25.85
N ASP A 637 22.96 3.73 -25.14
CA ASP A 637 22.04 2.75 -25.72
C ASP A 637 20.66 2.90 -25.09
N GLY A 638 19.74 3.55 -25.81
CA GLY A 638 18.42 3.92 -25.27
C GLY A 638 18.54 4.78 -24.01
N ASN A 639 18.02 4.26 -22.89
CA ASN A 639 18.08 4.92 -21.58
C ASN A 639 19.34 4.54 -20.76
N ASN A 640 20.30 3.85 -21.35
CA ASN A 640 21.50 3.40 -20.68
C ASN A 640 22.72 4.24 -21.07
N VAL A 641 23.37 4.85 -20.08
CA VAL A 641 24.68 5.50 -20.22
C VAL A 641 25.74 4.54 -19.68
N SER A 642 26.66 4.11 -20.53
CA SER A 642 27.75 3.20 -20.15
C SER A 642 29.11 3.83 -20.42
N VAL A 643 30.02 3.78 -19.45
CA VAL A 643 31.39 4.30 -19.55
C VAL A 643 32.39 3.16 -19.33
N THR A 644 33.34 3.03 -20.25
CA THR A 644 34.37 1.97 -20.26
C THR A 644 35.76 2.55 -20.48
N GLY A 645 36.83 1.77 -20.28
CA GLY A 645 38.21 2.19 -20.59
C GLY A 645 38.91 2.97 -19.48
N PHE A 646 38.27 3.17 -18.32
CA PHE A 646 38.95 3.66 -17.11
C PHE A 646 39.39 2.46 -16.27
N ASP A 647 40.70 2.24 -16.19
CA ASP A 647 41.26 1.14 -15.40
C ASP A 647 41.22 1.51 -13.91
N PHE A 648 40.23 1.01 -13.17
CA PHE A 648 40.17 1.28 -11.74
C PHE A 648 41.37 0.67 -11.02
N SER A 649 41.81 -0.51 -11.46
CA SER A 649 42.94 -1.27 -10.92
C SER A 649 44.25 -0.49 -10.94
N ASP A 650 44.69 0.01 -12.08
CA ASP A 650 45.92 0.78 -12.18
C ASP A 650 45.83 2.12 -11.40
N ASN A 651 44.61 2.63 -11.25
CA ASN A 651 44.32 3.95 -10.73
C ASN A 651 43.77 3.98 -9.29
N TYR A 652 43.99 2.94 -8.48
CA TYR A 652 43.54 2.92 -7.09
C TYR A 652 44.06 4.07 -6.24
N VAL A 653 43.19 4.58 -5.38
CA VAL A 653 43.47 5.72 -4.53
C VAL A 653 44.01 5.23 -3.19
N GLY A 654 45.18 5.74 -2.82
CA GLY A 654 45.85 5.33 -1.60
C GLY A 654 47.05 6.18 -1.21
N THR A 655 47.54 5.94 0.00
CA THR A 655 48.73 6.57 0.58
C THR A 655 49.91 5.61 0.53
N VAL A 656 51.02 6.05 -0.07
CA VAL A 656 52.29 5.32 -0.08
C VAL A 656 53.25 6.04 0.85
N THR A 657 53.64 5.38 1.95
CA THR A 657 54.63 5.89 2.90
C THR A 657 55.98 5.26 2.62
N ASN A 658 56.95 6.05 2.16
CA ASN A 658 58.31 5.58 1.92
C ASN A 658 59.30 6.47 2.69
N ASN A 659 60.12 5.86 3.55
CA ASN A 659 61.10 6.55 4.40
C ASN A 659 60.51 7.71 5.25
N GLY A 660 59.27 7.58 5.71
CA GLY A 660 58.57 8.61 6.50
C GLY A 660 57.99 9.77 5.69
N ILE A 661 58.08 9.72 4.36
CA ILE A 661 57.42 10.67 3.45
C ILE A 661 56.14 10.02 2.93
N VAL A 662 55.00 10.65 3.18
CA VAL A 662 53.70 10.25 2.63
C VAL A 662 53.55 10.81 1.23
N THR A 663 53.26 9.94 0.27
CA THR A 663 52.89 10.30 -1.10
C THR A 663 51.51 9.74 -1.42
N TYR A 664 50.78 10.41 -2.31
CA TYR A 664 49.43 10.05 -2.68
C TYR A 664 49.43 9.55 -4.13
N ARG A 665 48.64 8.51 -4.41
CA ARG A 665 48.46 7.94 -5.74
C ARG A 665 46.98 7.74 -6.06
N GLY A 666 46.70 7.46 -7.32
CA GLY A 666 45.38 7.08 -7.81
C GLY A 666 44.57 8.21 -8.40
N HIS A 667 43.49 7.81 -9.08
CA HIS A 667 42.61 8.70 -9.79
C HIS A 667 41.14 8.35 -9.57
N LYS A 668 40.29 9.37 -9.60
CA LYS A 668 38.83 9.27 -9.56
C LYS A 668 38.25 9.53 -10.94
N LEU A 669 37.29 8.72 -11.35
CA LEU A 669 36.46 8.96 -12.54
C LEU A 669 35.22 9.77 -12.14
N VAL A 670 34.92 10.81 -12.90
CA VAL A 670 33.71 11.63 -12.75
C VAL A 670 32.98 11.69 -14.09
N ILE A 671 31.72 11.26 -14.09
CA ILE A 671 30.85 11.19 -15.27
C ILE A 671 29.71 12.18 -15.05
N ARG A 672 29.46 13.07 -16.02
CA ARG A 672 28.37 14.05 -15.95
C ARG A 672 27.52 14.04 -17.20
N PHE A 673 26.21 14.07 -17.03
CA PHE A 673 25.23 14.22 -18.10
C PHE A 673 23.92 14.79 -17.55
N SER A 674 23.03 15.26 -18.41
CA SER A 674 21.75 15.82 -18.00
C SER A 674 20.60 14.91 -18.41
N VAL A 675 19.53 14.86 -17.61
CA VAL A 675 18.27 14.18 -17.95
C VAL A 675 17.09 15.15 -17.85
N LYS A 676 16.06 14.94 -18.67
CA LYS A 676 14.81 15.71 -18.66
C LYS A 676 13.62 14.82 -18.34
N PRO A 677 12.60 15.33 -17.62
CA PRO A 677 11.33 14.63 -17.52
C PRO A 677 10.79 14.32 -18.90
N GLN A 678 10.29 13.10 -19.11
CA GLN A 678 9.65 12.76 -20.37
C GLN A 678 8.44 13.68 -20.61
N PRO A 679 8.14 14.05 -21.87
CA PRO A 679 7.05 14.96 -22.19
C PRO A 679 5.69 14.52 -21.63
N ASP A 680 5.46 13.21 -21.57
CA ASP A 680 4.18 12.62 -21.15
C ASP A 680 4.15 12.19 -19.67
N PHE A 681 5.23 12.45 -18.92
CA PHE A 681 5.24 12.26 -17.46
C PHE A 681 4.38 13.34 -16.79
N LEU A 682 3.48 12.93 -15.89
CA LEU A 682 2.57 13.87 -15.23
C LEU A 682 3.24 14.70 -14.12
N GLY A 683 4.36 14.24 -13.56
CA GLY A 683 5.06 14.87 -12.44
C GLY A 683 5.00 14.03 -11.17
N GLY A 684 5.53 14.56 -10.06
CA GLY A 684 5.59 13.89 -8.77
C GLY A 684 6.76 14.37 -7.91
N ASN A 685 6.74 13.99 -6.64
CA ASN A 685 7.83 14.26 -5.70
C ASN A 685 8.71 13.02 -5.52
N ASN A 686 9.98 13.25 -5.17
CA ASN A 686 10.97 12.20 -4.87
C ASN A 686 11.08 11.12 -5.98
N VAL A 687 11.02 11.55 -7.24
CA VAL A 687 11.09 10.67 -8.41
C VAL A 687 12.56 10.26 -8.63
N PRO A 688 12.91 8.96 -8.59
CA PRO A 688 14.27 8.50 -8.81
C PRO A 688 14.72 8.80 -10.24
N THR A 689 15.95 9.30 -10.39
CA THR A 689 16.51 9.67 -11.71
C THR A 689 17.00 8.47 -12.52
N ASN A 690 17.30 7.34 -11.86
CA ASN A 690 17.75 6.09 -12.47
C ASN A 690 16.97 4.88 -11.95
N ALA A 691 16.72 3.89 -12.80
CA ALA A 691 16.20 2.58 -12.42
C ALA A 691 17.26 1.69 -11.76
N GLY A 692 18.55 1.96 -12.03
CA GLY A 692 19.69 1.28 -11.43
C GLY A 692 21.01 1.86 -11.97
N ALA A 693 22.06 1.90 -11.15
CA ALA A 693 23.38 2.34 -11.59
C ALA A 693 24.47 1.60 -10.81
N GLY A 694 25.54 1.20 -11.48
CA GLY A 694 26.58 0.37 -10.87
C GLY A 694 27.91 0.36 -11.63
N VAL A 695 28.94 -0.12 -10.95
CA VAL A 695 30.23 -0.48 -11.54
C VAL A 695 30.27 -1.99 -11.73
N TYR A 696 30.57 -2.43 -12.94
CA TYR A 696 30.58 -3.82 -13.37
C TYR A 696 31.99 -4.24 -13.77
N GLU A 697 32.31 -5.51 -13.53
CA GLU A 697 33.61 -6.11 -13.87
C GLU A 697 33.93 -5.95 -15.36
N ASN A 698 32.93 -6.22 -16.19
CA ASN A 698 33.00 -6.04 -17.63
C ASN A 698 31.60 -5.85 -18.24
N LYS A 699 31.52 -5.72 -19.56
CA LYS A 699 30.26 -5.43 -20.28
C LYS A 699 29.21 -6.55 -20.17
N ASP A 700 29.66 -7.79 -19.97
CA ASP A 700 28.82 -8.99 -19.98
C ASP A 700 28.36 -9.37 -18.56
N SER A 701 28.87 -8.68 -17.52
CA SER A 701 28.45 -8.86 -16.12
C SER A 701 27.00 -8.42 -15.90
N GLU A 702 26.21 -9.28 -15.25
CA GLU A 702 24.81 -8.99 -14.88
C GLU A 702 24.70 -8.28 -13.53
N THR A 703 25.59 -8.58 -12.58
CA THR A 703 25.60 -8.00 -11.24
C THR A 703 26.72 -6.97 -11.07
N PRO A 704 26.46 -5.79 -10.50
CA PRO A 704 27.49 -4.80 -10.24
C PRO A 704 28.37 -5.20 -9.05
N VAL A 705 29.67 -4.90 -9.14
CA VAL A 705 30.61 -4.97 -8.02
C VAL A 705 30.27 -3.92 -6.96
N ARG A 706 29.73 -2.78 -7.40
CA ARG A 706 29.20 -1.74 -6.51
C ARG A 706 28.05 -0.97 -7.16
N GLU A 707 26.96 -0.81 -6.43
CA GLU A 707 25.82 0.02 -6.83
C GLU A 707 26.01 1.49 -6.40
N PHE A 708 25.60 2.41 -7.25
CA PHE A 708 25.52 3.83 -6.92
C PHE A 708 24.23 4.13 -6.15
N PRO A 709 24.23 5.16 -5.28
CA PRO A 709 23.01 5.73 -4.74
C PRO A 709 22.02 6.13 -5.85
N GLN A 710 20.73 6.09 -5.56
CA GLN A 710 19.65 6.48 -6.47
C GLN A 710 19.10 7.87 -6.05
N PRO A 711 19.64 8.99 -6.56
CA PRO A 711 19.12 10.29 -6.20
C PRO A 711 17.73 10.50 -6.79
N THR A 712 16.88 11.14 -6.00
CA THR A 712 15.50 11.50 -6.34
C THR A 712 15.39 13.00 -6.63
N VAL A 713 14.37 13.37 -7.41
CA VAL A 713 14.08 14.77 -7.79
C VAL A 713 12.59 15.04 -7.78
N ASN A 714 12.20 16.31 -7.66
CA ASN A 714 10.82 16.75 -7.76
C ASN A 714 10.52 17.29 -9.15
N VAL A 715 9.42 16.83 -9.76
CA VAL A 715 8.93 17.25 -11.07
C VAL A 715 7.53 17.86 -10.92
N PRO A 716 7.32 19.14 -11.26
CA PRO A 716 6.03 19.79 -11.03
C PRO A 716 4.91 19.15 -11.87
N ILE A 717 3.73 19.02 -11.27
CA ILE A 717 2.52 18.60 -11.99
C ILE A 717 2.05 19.77 -12.85
N ARG A 718 1.79 19.51 -14.13
CA ARG A 718 1.32 20.55 -15.07
C ARG A 718 -0.15 20.90 -14.80
N PRO A 719 -0.62 22.11 -15.17
CA PRO A 719 -2.00 22.51 -14.96
C PRO A 719 -3.01 21.54 -15.58
N VAL A 720 -4.08 21.25 -14.84
CA VAL A 720 -5.18 20.41 -15.31
C VAL A 720 -6.19 21.30 -16.03
N THR A 721 -6.50 20.95 -17.28
CA THR A 721 -7.54 21.61 -18.08
C THR A 721 -8.66 20.61 -18.34
N VAL A 722 -9.90 21.08 -18.19
CA VAL A 722 -11.11 20.29 -18.38
C VAL A 722 -12.03 21.06 -19.31
N ALA A 723 -12.69 20.37 -20.23
CA ALA A 723 -13.82 20.88 -20.97
C ALA A 723 -14.97 19.86 -20.92
N ALA A 724 -16.16 20.34 -20.59
CA ALA A 724 -17.38 19.57 -20.51
C ALA A 724 -18.29 19.89 -21.70
N GLN A 725 -19.04 18.90 -22.18
CA GLN A 725 -19.94 19.02 -23.31
C GLN A 725 -21.30 19.57 -22.87
N ASP A 726 -21.90 20.45 -23.69
CA ASP A 726 -23.30 20.85 -23.53
C ASP A 726 -24.21 19.82 -24.22
N TYR A 727 -25.30 19.45 -23.56
CA TYR A 727 -26.28 18.48 -24.04
C TYR A 727 -27.67 19.10 -24.21
N ASN A 728 -28.36 18.65 -25.26
CA ASN A 728 -29.80 18.89 -25.44
C ASN A 728 -30.52 17.56 -25.32
N VAL A 729 -31.52 17.47 -24.45
CA VAL A 729 -32.31 16.26 -24.19
C VAL A 729 -33.79 16.57 -24.29
N TYR A 730 -34.60 15.57 -24.61
CA TYR A 730 -36.06 15.69 -24.54
C TYR A 730 -36.54 15.57 -23.08
N LEU A 731 -37.72 16.13 -22.77
CA LEU A 731 -38.38 16.02 -21.46
C LEU A 731 -38.43 14.56 -20.98
N LEU A 732 -38.12 14.35 -19.70
CA LEU A 732 -37.93 13.05 -19.04
C LEU A 732 -36.77 12.20 -19.58
N GLY A 733 -35.98 12.73 -20.51
CA GLY A 733 -34.73 12.14 -20.97
C GLY A 733 -33.66 12.09 -19.88
N GLY A 734 -32.52 11.48 -20.22
CA GLY A 734 -31.41 11.33 -19.30
C GLY A 734 -30.06 11.14 -20.00
N LEU A 735 -29.01 11.24 -19.20
CA LEU A 735 -27.61 11.08 -19.57
C LEU A 735 -26.94 10.20 -18.54
N THR A 736 -26.14 9.23 -18.97
CA THR A 736 -25.41 8.38 -18.02
C THR A 736 -24.11 9.03 -17.59
N ALA A 737 -23.61 8.76 -16.37
CA ALA A 737 -22.29 9.28 -15.97
C ALA A 737 -21.18 8.89 -16.95
N SER A 738 -21.24 7.69 -17.53
CA SER A 738 -20.25 7.24 -18.52
C SER A 738 -20.27 8.10 -19.79
N GLN A 739 -21.45 8.54 -20.26
CA GLN A 739 -21.56 9.48 -21.38
C GLN A 739 -20.97 10.86 -21.01
N LEU A 740 -21.30 11.36 -19.81
CA LEU A 740 -20.75 12.63 -19.32
C LEU A 740 -19.22 12.60 -19.24
N GLN A 741 -18.64 11.44 -18.89
CA GLN A 741 -17.19 11.22 -18.85
C GLN A 741 -16.57 11.07 -20.23
N SER A 742 -17.15 10.26 -21.13
CA SER A 742 -16.57 9.98 -22.46
C SER A 742 -16.47 11.22 -23.33
N ASP A 743 -17.44 12.12 -23.20
CA ASP A 743 -17.55 13.30 -24.05
C ASP A 743 -16.81 14.51 -23.44
N SER A 744 -16.32 14.37 -22.21
CA SER A 744 -15.49 15.38 -21.56
C SER A 744 -14.03 15.19 -21.95
N THR A 745 -13.32 16.31 -22.15
CA THR A 745 -11.89 16.28 -22.45
C THR A 745 -11.10 16.77 -21.25
N VAL A 746 -10.10 16.00 -20.83
CA VAL A 746 -9.23 16.33 -19.71
C VAL A 746 -7.78 16.23 -20.14
N GLN A 747 -6.97 17.24 -19.81
CA GLN A 747 -5.54 17.25 -20.07
C GLN A 747 -4.75 17.73 -18.86
N VAL A 748 -3.62 17.09 -18.60
CA VAL A 748 -2.59 17.53 -17.65
C VAL A 748 -1.44 18.11 -18.46
N GLY A 749 -1.40 19.44 -18.58
CA GLY A 749 -0.59 20.08 -19.62
C GLY A 749 -1.03 19.64 -21.02
N SER A 750 -0.18 18.91 -21.74
CA SER A 750 -0.46 18.37 -23.08
C SER A 750 -0.93 16.91 -23.09
N VAL A 751 -0.89 16.22 -21.95
CA VAL A 751 -1.22 14.79 -21.84
C VAL A 751 -2.72 14.63 -21.68
N LYS A 752 -3.37 13.89 -22.57
CA LYS A 752 -4.82 13.62 -22.53
C LYS A 752 -5.13 12.45 -21.60
N LEU A 753 -6.16 12.60 -20.77
CA LEU A 753 -6.70 11.51 -19.95
C LEU A 753 -7.97 10.95 -20.61
N ASP A 754 -8.02 9.63 -20.76
CA ASP A 754 -9.23 8.91 -21.16
C ASP A 754 -9.98 8.46 -19.90
N LEU A 755 -11.00 9.25 -19.51
CA LEU A 755 -11.78 8.98 -18.31
C LEU A 755 -12.52 7.64 -18.35
N THR A 756 -12.79 7.09 -19.53
CA THR A 756 -13.48 5.80 -19.69
C THR A 756 -12.59 4.62 -19.33
N LYS A 757 -11.27 4.84 -19.27
CA LYS A 757 -10.24 3.86 -18.89
C LYS A 757 -9.66 4.09 -17.51
N ALA A 758 -10.33 4.87 -16.66
CA ALA A 758 -9.86 5.15 -15.30
C ALA A 758 -9.54 3.87 -14.49
N THR A 759 -10.28 2.78 -14.74
CA THR A 759 -10.14 1.50 -14.03
C THR A 759 -9.36 0.43 -14.80
N ASP A 760 -8.72 0.78 -15.91
CA ASP A 760 -7.83 -0.13 -16.64
C ASP A 760 -6.55 -0.35 -15.80
N SER A 761 -6.24 -1.61 -15.46
CA SER A 761 -5.11 -1.95 -14.58
C SER A 761 -3.75 -1.77 -15.26
N ASP A 762 -3.70 -1.93 -16.58
CA ASP A 762 -2.46 -1.91 -17.33
C ASP A 762 -2.22 -0.51 -17.92
N HIS A 763 -3.31 0.19 -18.29
CA HIS A 763 -3.25 1.54 -18.84
C HIS A 763 -4.27 2.48 -18.18
N PRO A 764 -4.11 2.84 -16.89
CA PRO A 764 -5.04 3.70 -16.19
C PRO A 764 -5.16 5.06 -16.89
N TYR A 765 -6.40 5.47 -17.17
CA TYR A 765 -6.73 6.66 -17.95
C TYR A 765 -6.17 6.65 -19.38
N GLY A 766 -5.88 5.47 -19.93
CA GLY A 766 -5.24 5.31 -21.23
C GLY A 766 -3.76 5.69 -21.26
N LEU A 767 -3.11 5.79 -20.08
CA LEU A 767 -1.70 6.13 -19.94
C LEU A 767 -0.87 4.92 -19.51
N GLU A 768 0.41 4.91 -19.85
CA GLU A 768 1.37 3.92 -19.36
C GLU A 768 1.59 4.07 -17.83
N PRO A 769 1.84 2.98 -17.09
CA PRO A 769 2.01 3.02 -15.63
C PRO A 769 3.08 4.01 -15.15
N TRP A 770 4.16 4.20 -15.92
CA TRP A 770 5.24 5.10 -15.57
C TRP A 770 4.83 6.58 -15.57
N GLN A 771 3.78 6.95 -16.34
CA GLN A 771 3.30 8.33 -16.46
C GLN A 771 2.56 8.79 -15.20
N THR A 772 1.87 7.86 -14.53
CA THR A 772 1.01 8.09 -13.36
C THR A 772 1.62 7.57 -12.06
N ALA A 773 2.79 6.90 -12.11
CA ALA A 773 3.41 6.22 -10.99
C ALA A 773 3.52 7.05 -9.69
N TYR A 774 3.71 8.37 -9.81
CA TYR A 774 3.97 9.31 -8.70
C TYR A 774 2.82 10.29 -8.40
N VAL A 775 1.66 10.12 -9.04
CA VAL A 775 0.48 10.97 -8.80
C VAL A 775 -0.78 10.15 -8.57
N ASP A 776 -1.68 10.68 -7.75
CA ASP A 776 -3.05 10.21 -7.63
C ASP A 776 -3.97 11.11 -8.46
N ILE A 777 -4.81 10.48 -9.28
CA ILE A 777 -5.80 11.17 -10.12
C ILE A 777 -7.18 10.84 -9.57
N THR A 778 -7.92 11.88 -9.20
CA THR A 778 -9.31 11.77 -8.76
C THR A 778 -10.22 12.52 -9.72
N VAL A 779 -11.33 11.88 -10.09
CA VAL A 779 -12.33 12.42 -11.00
C VAL A 779 -13.67 12.46 -10.27
N SER A 780 -14.35 13.60 -10.32
CA SER A 780 -15.67 13.77 -9.74
C SER A 780 -16.64 14.41 -10.74
N LEU A 781 -17.86 13.88 -10.75
CA LEU A 781 -19.01 14.45 -11.45
C LEU A 781 -19.97 14.98 -10.40
N THR A 782 -20.28 16.28 -10.46
CA THR A 782 -21.19 16.91 -9.50
C THR A 782 -22.30 17.68 -10.18
N GLY A 783 -23.46 17.74 -9.53
CA GLY A 783 -24.60 18.55 -9.94
C GLY A 783 -24.44 20.01 -9.54
N PRO A 784 -25.44 20.86 -9.85
CA PRO A 784 -25.39 22.29 -9.55
C PRO A 784 -25.32 22.59 -8.03
N ASP A 785 -25.81 21.67 -7.21
CA ASP A 785 -25.80 21.72 -5.75
C ASP A 785 -24.54 21.11 -5.12
N GLY A 786 -23.60 20.61 -5.94
CA GLY A 786 -22.38 19.92 -5.50
C GLY A 786 -22.57 18.43 -5.18
N SER A 787 -23.78 17.89 -5.34
CA SER A 787 -24.05 16.47 -5.09
C SER A 787 -23.43 15.58 -6.18
N PRO A 788 -22.90 14.38 -5.85
CA PRO A 788 -22.37 13.45 -6.86
C PRO A 788 -23.42 13.05 -7.90
N VAL A 789 -23.05 13.08 -9.18
CA VAL A 789 -23.89 12.65 -10.30
C VAL A 789 -23.52 11.22 -10.68
N THR A 790 -24.46 10.29 -10.52
CA THR A 790 -24.35 8.91 -10.99
C THR A 790 -25.01 8.70 -12.34
N ASP A 791 -26.22 9.20 -12.53
CA ASP A 791 -26.90 9.38 -13.81
C ASP A 791 -27.83 10.60 -13.68
N LEU A 792 -28.05 11.32 -14.78
CA LEU A 792 -29.11 12.32 -14.86
C LEU A 792 -30.33 11.66 -15.49
N THR A 793 -31.41 11.45 -14.74
CA THR A 793 -32.59 10.74 -15.23
C THR A 793 -33.86 11.56 -15.03
N GLN A 794 -34.87 11.35 -15.89
CA GLN A 794 -36.20 11.95 -15.75
C GLN A 794 -36.15 13.49 -15.68
N LEU A 795 -35.30 14.10 -16.51
CA LEU A 795 -35.05 15.54 -16.49
C LEU A 795 -36.30 16.33 -16.92
N ARG A 796 -36.79 17.20 -16.04
CA ARG A 796 -37.95 18.08 -16.30
C ARG A 796 -37.56 19.54 -16.55
N GLU A 797 -36.46 19.96 -15.95
CA GLU A 797 -35.93 21.33 -16.05
C GLU A 797 -34.47 21.28 -16.46
N ASP A 798 -33.99 22.39 -17.02
CA ASP A 798 -32.58 22.57 -17.32
C ASP A 798 -31.72 22.33 -16.08
N THR A 799 -30.59 21.67 -16.29
CA THR A 799 -29.60 21.44 -15.25
C THR A 799 -28.20 21.62 -15.80
N SER A 800 -27.21 21.37 -14.96
CA SER A 800 -25.81 21.33 -15.38
C SER A 800 -25.08 20.26 -14.59
N TYR A 801 -23.92 19.86 -15.11
CA TYR A 801 -23.02 18.96 -14.43
C TYR A 801 -21.61 19.56 -14.49
N THR A 802 -20.81 19.30 -13.47
CA THR A 802 -19.41 19.73 -13.42
C THR A 802 -18.52 18.51 -13.37
N VAL A 803 -17.56 18.46 -14.29
CA VAL A 803 -16.46 17.50 -14.25
C VAL A 803 -15.29 18.19 -13.57
N SER A 804 -14.81 17.62 -12.47
CA SER A 804 -13.60 18.10 -11.78
C SER A 804 -12.57 16.98 -11.72
N VAL A 805 -11.35 17.29 -12.11
CA VAL A 805 -10.20 16.38 -12.04
C VAL A 805 -9.12 17.01 -11.21
N THR A 806 -8.62 16.24 -10.24
CA THR A 806 -7.54 16.64 -9.35
C THR A 806 -6.40 15.64 -9.48
N VAL A 807 -5.19 16.15 -9.67
CA VAL A 807 -3.95 15.38 -9.77
C VAL A 807 -3.02 15.84 -8.65
N SER A 808 -2.73 14.93 -7.71
CA SER A 808 -1.97 15.22 -6.49
C SER A 808 -0.74 14.32 -6.40
N PRO A 809 0.41 14.79 -5.89
CA PRO A 809 1.57 13.92 -5.70
C PRO A 809 1.28 12.88 -4.62
N LYS A 810 1.75 11.64 -4.82
CA LYS A 810 1.56 10.54 -3.84
C LYS A 810 2.34 10.73 -2.54
N THR A 811 3.46 11.46 -2.61
CA THR A 811 4.36 11.69 -1.49
C THR A 811 4.64 13.17 -1.32
N GLU A 812 4.82 13.60 -0.08
CA GLU A 812 5.35 14.92 0.24
C GLU A 812 6.81 15.05 -0.23
N PRO A 813 7.26 16.25 -0.65
CA PRO A 813 8.65 16.46 -1.05
C PRO A 813 9.58 16.31 0.15
N GLN A 814 10.65 15.54 0.00
CA GLN A 814 11.71 15.47 1.00
C GLN A 814 12.54 16.76 1.01
N ALA A 815 13.12 17.10 2.16
CA ALA A 815 14.01 18.25 2.29
C ALA A 815 15.26 18.06 1.40
N ASP A 816 15.76 19.16 0.85
CA ASP A 816 16.99 19.22 0.03
C ASP A 816 16.98 18.37 -1.26
N VAL A 817 15.82 17.86 -1.68
CA VAL A 817 15.63 17.21 -2.99
C VAL A 817 15.56 18.24 -4.11
N SER A 818 16.29 18.00 -5.20
CA SER A 818 16.40 18.94 -6.31
C SER A 818 15.13 19.02 -7.16
N GLY A 819 14.91 20.17 -7.80
CA GLY A 819 13.73 20.43 -8.64
C GLY A 819 12.59 21.13 -7.91
N THR A 820 11.60 21.59 -8.67
CA THR A 820 10.42 22.25 -8.11
C THR A 820 9.45 21.21 -7.56
N PRO A 821 9.06 21.30 -6.27
CA PRO A 821 8.06 20.40 -5.68
C PRO A 821 6.76 20.36 -6.49
N ALA A 822 6.28 19.15 -6.72
CA ALA A 822 4.93 18.91 -7.21
C ALA A 822 3.91 19.31 -6.15
N SER A 823 2.86 20.01 -6.59
CA SER A 823 1.70 20.36 -5.78
C SER A 823 0.43 19.96 -6.51
N GLU A 824 -0.64 19.76 -5.74
CA GLU A 824 -1.95 19.43 -6.28
C GLU A 824 -2.38 20.43 -7.37
N GLN A 825 -2.81 19.89 -8.51
CA GLN A 825 -3.41 20.64 -9.60
C GLN A 825 -4.84 20.18 -9.82
N THR A 826 -5.77 21.13 -9.87
CA THR A 826 -7.19 20.86 -10.09
C THR A 826 -7.71 21.65 -11.28
N GLY A 827 -8.50 21.00 -12.11
CA GLY A 827 -9.23 21.62 -13.22
C GLY A 827 -10.69 21.18 -13.18
N SER A 828 -11.60 22.09 -13.55
CA SER A 828 -13.01 21.76 -13.66
C SER A 828 -13.70 22.54 -14.77
N ALA A 829 -14.76 21.94 -15.32
CA ALA A 829 -15.64 22.61 -16.28
C ALA A 829 -17.08 22.15 -16.10
N THR A 830 -18.01 23.06 -16.37
CA THR A 830 -19.45 22.84 -16.25
C THR A 830 -20.08 22.75 -17.63
N GLY A 831 -20.76 21.63 -17.90
CA GLY A 831 -21.59 21.44 -19.09
C GLY A 831 -23.06 21.69 -18.78
N LYS A 832 -23.78 22.31 -19.71
CA LYS A 832 -25.22 22.58 -19.59
C LYS A 832 -26.04 21.42 -20.14
N VAL A 833 -27.17 21.15 -19.53
CA VAL A 833 -28.15 20.18 -20.01
C VAL A 833 -29.48 20.89 -20.21
N ASN A 834 -29.82 21.16 -21.47
CA ASN A 834 -31.04 21.87 -21.86
C ASN A 834 -32.17 20.86 -22.11
N VAL A 835 -33.32 21.07 -21.47
CA VAL A 835 -34.49 20.18 -21.60
C VAL A 835 -35.49 20.77 -22.58
N PHE A 836 -35.68 20.07 -23.71
CA PHE A 836 -36.66 20.43 -24.73
C PHE A 836 -38.04 19.91 -24.32
N LYS A 837 -39.04 20.80 -24.35
CA LYS A 837 -40.43 20.56 -23.95
C LYS A 837 -41.36 20.57 -25.16
N PRO A 838 -42.44 19.78 -25.18
CA PRO A 838 -43.29 19.68 -26.34
C PRO A 838 -44.22 20.90 -26.47
N THR A 839 -44.43 21.33 -27.70
CA THR A 839 -45.40 22.34 -28.09
C THR A 839 -46.33 21.74 -29.12
N LEU A 840 -47.63 21.72 -28.81
CA LEU A 840 -48.67 21.11 -29.65
C LEU A 840 -49.55 22.22 -30.17
N THR A 841 -49.78 22.23 -31.48
CA THR A 841 -50.73 23.17 -32.08
C THR A 841 -52.04 22.43 -32.37
N TYR A 842 -53.15 23.03 -31.93
CA TYR A 842 -54.49 22.58 -32.24
C TYR A 842 -55.23 23.61 -33.10
N GLU A 843 -56.13 23.13 -33.94
CA GLU A 843 -57.13 23.93 -34.64
C GLU A 843 -58.52 23.70 -34.03
N ASP A 844 -59.36 24.72 -34.07
CA ASP A 844 -60.74 24.60 -33.63
C ASP A 844 -61.60 23.79 -34.59
N GLY A 845 -62.58 23.09 -34.01
CA GLY A 845 -63.55 22.32 -34.77
C GLY A 845 -64.88 23.05 -34.93
N THR A 846 -65.64 22.65 -35.94
CA THR A 846 -67.03 23.06 -36.10
C THR A 846 -67.93 21.84 -36.00
N VAL A 847 -68.90 21.88 -35.10
CA VAL A 847 -69.93 20.84 -34.92
C VAL A 847 -71.32 21.47 -34.92
N TYR A 848 -72.37 20.67 -35.11
CA TYR A 848 -73.74 21.18 -35.15
C TYR A 848 -74.60 20.65 -34.00
N TYR A 849 -75.40 21.54 -33.40
CA TYR A 849 -76.32 21.18 -32.32
C TYR A 849 -77.25 20.04 -32.76
N GLY A 850 -77.34 18.99 -31.95
CA GLY A 850 -78.16 17.80 -32.19
C GLY A 850 -77.61 16.81 -33.22
N ASP A 851 -76.40 17.02 -33.75
CA ASP A 851 -75.74 16.13 -34.72
C ASP A 851 -74.94 15.03 -34.01
N THR A 852 -74.67 13.93 -34.71
CA THR A 852 -73.83 12.86 -34.19
C THR A 852 -72.36 13.29 -34.13
N PHE A 853 -71.65 12.91 -33.07
CA PHE A 853 -70.24 13.22 -32.89
C PHE A 853 -69.42 11.94 -32.66
N ASP A 854 -68.39 11.72 -33.47
CA ASP A 854 -67.44 10.64 -33.27
C ASP A 854 -66.20 11.13 -32.51
N ARG A 855 -66.09 10.73 -31.24
CA ARG A 855 -64.94 11.05 -30.39
C ARG A 855 -63.60 10.57 -30.94
N ALA A 856 -63.57 9.57 -31.82
CA ALA A 856 -62.34 9.10 -32.45
C ALA A 856 -61.72 10.15 -33.39
N THR A 857 -62.47 11.21 -33.74
CA THR A 857 -61.99 12.34 -34.54
C THR A 857 -61.18 13.37 -33.73
N LEU A 858 -61.27 13.36 -32.40
CA LEU A 858 -60.62 14.35 -31.52
C LEU A 858 -59.09 14.48 -31.72
N PRO A 859 -58.32 13.39 -31.92
CA PRO A 859 -56.89 13.50 -32.22
C PRO A 859 -56.58 14.26 -33.53
N GLY A 860 -57.54 14.31 -34.46
CA GLY A 860 -57.40 14.95 -35.77
C GLY A 860 -57.28 16.47 -35.72
N TYR A 861 -57.73 17.11 -34.64
CA TYR A 861 -57.62 18.56 -34.45
C TYR A 861 -56.20 19.02 -34.09
N ARG A 862 -55.27 18.08 -33.81
CA ARG A 862 -53.85 18.41 -33.59
C ARG A 862 -53.13 18.54 -34.93
N THR A 863 -52.71 19.75 -35.28
CA THR A 863 -52.07 20.05 -36.56
C THR A 863 -50.55 19.86 -36.53
N SER A 864 -49.90 20.04 -35.38
CA SER A 864 -48.44 19.85 -35.25
C SER A 864 -47.99 19.44 -33.85
N THR A 865 -46.77 18.91 -33.78
CA THR A 865 -46.04 18.63 -32.55
C THR A 865 -44.56 18.92 -32.81
N SER A 866 -44.01 19.87 -32.07
CA SER A 866 -42.61 20.28 -32.13
C SER A 866 -42.04 20.35 -30.71
N TRP A 867 -40.72 20.29 -30.56
CA TRP A 867 -40.06 20.35 -29.26
C TRP A 867 -39.18 21.58 -29.18
N PHE A 868 -39.29 22.33 -28.08
CA PHE A 868 -38.59 23.60 -27.92
C PHE A 868 -37.85 23.69 -26.59
N HIS A 869 -36.68 24.33 -26.65
CA HIS A 869 -36.03 24.92 -25.49
C HIS A 869 -36.05 26.44 -25.66
N GLY A 870 -36.88 27.13 -24.88
CA GLY A 870 -37.18 28.55 -25.11
C GLY A 870 -37.76 28.76 -26.51
N THR A 871 -37.02 29.41 -27.40
CA THR A 871 -37.41 29.66 -28.80
C THR A 871 -36.68 28.75 -29.80
N THR A 872 -35.79 27.88 -29.34
CA THR A 872 -34.98 26.99 -30.19
C THR A 872 -35.73 25.69 -30.43
N GLU A 873 -35.94 25.32 -31.69
CA GLU A 873 -36.58 24.06 -32.08
C GLU A 873 -35.57 22.92 -32.13
N ASP A 874 -35.97 21.71 -31.69
CA ASP A 874 -35.10 20.53 -31.61
C ASP A 874 -34.45 20.15 -32.96
N THR A 875 -35.14 20.37 -34.08
CA THR A 875 -34.60 20.12 -35.43
C THR A 875 -33.44 21.04 -35.84
N THR A 876 -33.18 22.11 -35.08
CA THR A 876 -32.11 23.09 -35.37
C THR A 876 -30.83 22.86 -34.56
N VAL A 877 -30.84 21.89 -33.63
CA VAL A 877 -29.72 21.55 -32.76
C VAL A 877 -29.47 20.04 -32.76
N THR A 878 -28.30 19.62 -32.27
CA THR A 878 -28.04 18.20 -32.04
C THR A 878 -28.72 17.77 -30.74
N MET A 879 -29.67 16.83 -30.86
CA MET A 879 -30.35 16.21 -29.73
C MET A 879 -29.65 14.91 -29.30
N THR A 880 -29.67 14.65 -28.00
CA THR A 880 -29.20 13.39 -27.42
C THR A 880 -30.38 12.46 -27.24
N GLY A 881 -30.38 11.37 -28.03
CA GLY A 881 -31.50 10.44 -28.10
C GLY A 881 -32.57 10.86 -29.12
N THR A 882 -33.71 10.18 -29.09
CA THR A 882 -34.84 10.39 -30.01
C THR A 882 -36.03 11.01 -29.28
N ALA A 883 -36.83 11.81 -29.98
CA ALA A 883 -38.05 12.39 -29.43
C ALA A 883 -38.97 11.28 -28.86
N PRO A 884 -39.43 11.39 -27.61
CA PRO A 884 -40.27 10.38 -26.99
C PRO A 884 -41.68 10.37 -27.62
N ALA A 885 -42.28 9.19 -27.70
CA ALA A 885 -43.66 9.06 -28.14
C ALA A 885 -44.61 9.68 -27.11
N LEU A 886 -45.51 10.55 -27.59
CA LEU A 886 -46.55 11.18 -26.77
C LEU A 886 -47.85 10.37 -26.85
N THR A 887 -48.49 10.20 -25.70
CA THR A 887 -49.86 9.68 -25.58
C THR A 887 -50.81 10.85 -25.31
N TYR A 888 -51.97 10.83 -25.97
CA TYR A 888 -52.94 11.91 -25.94
C TYR A 888 -54.26 11.42 -25.33
N GLY A 889 -54.70 12.06 -24.26
CA GLY A 889 -56.04 11.93 -23.71
C GLY A 889 -56.84 13.20 -24.00
N TYR A 890 -58.15 13.05 -24.22
CA TYR A 890 -59.05 14.17 -24.43
C TYR A 890 -60.20 14.09 -23.43
N THR A 891 -60.49 15.22 -22.78
CA THR A 891 -61.59 15.32 -21.81
C THR A 891 -62.42 16.57 -22.10
N TYR A 892 -63.72 16.43 -21.98
CA TYR A 892 -64.72 17.46 -22.20
C TYR A 892 -65.92 17.19 -21.29
N ASP A 893 -66.81 18.17 -21.13
CA ASP A 893 -68.02 17.97 -20.36
C ASP A 893 -68.98 17.04 -21.12
N THR A 894 -69.15 15.83 -20.61
CA THR A 894 -69.98 14.79 -21.24
C THR A 894 -71.47 15.10 -21.17
N THR A 895 -71.90 16.10 -20.39
CA THR A 895 -73.28 16.58 -20.40
C THR A 895 -73.56 17.46 -21.63
N LEU A 896 -72.53 18.14 -22.14
CA LEU A 896 -72.61 19.00 -23.33
C LEU A 896 -72.42 18.20 -24.63
N LEU A 897 -71.59 17.16 -24.58
CA LEU A 897 -71.22 16.34 -25.74
C LEU A 897 -71.20 14.86 -25.37
N THR A 898 -72.11 14.09 -25.98
CA THR A 898 -72.15 12.62 -25.87
C THR A 898 -71.77 12.01 -27.22
N ASP A 899 -72.49 11.01 -27.72
CA ASP A 899 -72.50 10.64 -29.14
C ASP A 899 -73.30 11.66 -29.99
N ILE A 900 -73.95 12.63 -29.33
CA ILE A 900 -74.70 13.74 -29.92
C ILE A 900 -74.27 15.06 -29.25
N VAL A 901 -74.22 16.15 -30.02
CA VAL A 901 -73.99 17.53 -29.54
C VAL A 901 -75.24 18.04 -28.82
N ASN A 902 -75.21 18.15 -27.49
CA ASN A 902 -76.40 18.44 -26.67
C ASN A 902 -76.49 19.89 -26.18
N THR A 903 -75.55 20.73 -26.58
CA THR A 903 -75.49 22.14 -26.21
C THR A 903 -75.55 23.04 -27.44
N LYS A 904 -75.91 24.30 -27.24
CA LYS A 904 -75.77 25.38 -28.25
C LYS A 904 -74.53 26.23 -28.01
N GLN A 905 -73.82 25.99 -26.90
CA GLN A 905 -72.60 26.70 -26.53
C GLN A 905 -71.39 25.93 -27.02
N ASP A 906 -70.29 26.65 -27.29
CA ASP A 906 -69.02 26.04 -27.67
C ASP A 906 -68.52 25.06 -26.59
N ILE A 907 -67.94 23.95 -27.02
CA ILE A 907 -67.50 22.87 -26.12
C ILE A 907 -65.99 22.97 -25.94
N PRO A 908 -65.51 23.25 -24.72
CA PRO A 908 -64.08 23.24 -24.42
C PRO A 908 -63.54 21.81 -24.34
N VAL A 909 -62.52 21.49 -25.14
CA VAL A 909 -61.84 20.19 -25.11
C VAL A 909 -60.45 20.35 -24.50
N LYS A 910 -60.21 19.65 -23.38
CA LYS A 910 -58.88 19.59 -22.74
C LYS A 910 -58.09 18.42 -23.30
N ALA A 911 -56.80 18.64 -23.56
CA ALA A 911 -55.86 17.58 -23.89
C ALA A 911 -54.98 17.26 -22.68
N THR A 912 -54.81 15.98 -22.35
CA THR A 912 -53.83 15.49 -21.39
C THR A 912 -52.74 14.74 -22.12
N ILE A 913 -51.48 15.09 -21.84
CA ILE A 913 -50.31 14.57 -22.55
C ILE A 913 -49.46 13.78 -21.58
N SER A 914 -49.01 12.60 -22.03
CA SER A 914 -48.12 11.75 -21.26
C SER A 914 -46.98 11.19 -22.12
N ILE A 915 -45.83 10.92 -21.50
CA ILE A 915 -44.78 10.06 -22.03
C ILE A 915 -44.83 8.75 -21.25
N GLY A 916 -45.15 7.65 -21.93
CA GLY A 916 -45.52 6.41 -21.25
C GLY A 916 -46.67 6.66 -20.27
N ASP A 917 -46.47 6.29 -19.01
CA ASP A 917 -47.45 6.50 -17.93
C ASP A 917 -47.31 7.86 -17.22
N THR A 918 -46.28 8.65 -17.54
CA THR A 918 -45.99 9.91 -16.84
C THR A 918 -46.74 11.07 -17.49
N ASN A 919 -47.63 11.71 -16.74
CA ASN A 919 -48.31 12.93 -17.18
C ASN A 919 -47.33 14.11 -17.26
N ILE A 920 -47.30 14.76 -18.43
CA ILE A 920 -46.47 15.92 -18.76
C ILE A 920 -47.30 17.11 -19.26
N THR A 921 -48.60 17.11 -19.01
CA THR A 921 -49.51 18.17 -19.48
C THR A 921 -49.06 19.55 -19.00
N GLY A 922 -48.54 19.64 -17.77
CA GLY A 922 -48.02 20.90 -17.21
C GLY A 922 -46.70 21.37 -17.83
N ASP A 923 -45.95 20.48 -18.49
CA ASP A 923 -44.72 20.80 -19.20
C ASP A 923 -44.96 21.08 -20.68
N THR A 924 -46.20 20.92 -21.15
CA THR A 924 -46.57 21.02 -22.56
C THR A 924 -47.16 22.40 -22.85
N THR A 925 -46.66 23.05 -23.90
CA THR A 925 -47.26 24.30 -24.41
C THR A 925 -48.34 23.97 -25.44
N PHE A 926 -49.52 24.57 -25.31
CA PHE A 926 -50.64 24.38 -26.25
C PHE A 926 -50.84 25.63 -27.07
N LEU A 927 -50.46 25.57 -28.35
CA LEU A 927 -50.77 26.62 -29.30
C LEU A 927 -52.12 26.37 -29.94
N HIS A 928 -52.78 27.45 -30.30
CA HIS A 928 -54.13 27.44 -30.82
C HIS A 928 -54.19 28.24 -32.12
N THR A 929 -54.94 27.71 -33.08
CA THR A 929 -55.24 28.38 -34.35
C THR A 929 -56.73 28.67 -34.41
N ASP A 930 -57.11 29.95 -34.32
CA ASP A 930 -58.49 30.39 -34.35
C ASP A 930 -59.19 29.97 -35.67
N CYS A 931 -60.46 29.57 -35.58
CA CYS A 931 -61.33 29.44 -36.75
C CYS A 931 -61.58 30.80 -37.42
N ALA A 932 -61.68 30.82 -38.75
CA ALA A 932 -61.89 32.05 -39.52
C ALA A 932 -63.19 32.78 -39.09
N GLY A 933 -63.04 34.00 -38.56
CA GLY A 933 -64.17 34.85 -38.15
C GLY A 933 -64.61 34.68 -36.69
N GLU A 934 -64.01 33.73 -35.96
CA GLU A 934 -64.16 33.59 -34.50
C GLU A 934 -62.97 34.23 -33.80
N THR A 935 -63.20 34.88 -32.66
CA THR A 935 -62.11 35.47 -31.85
C THR A 935 -62.19 34.93 -30.44
N TRP A 936 -61.14 34.24 -30.02
CA TRP A 936 -61.01 33.70 -28.68
C TRP A 936 -59.99 34.50 -27.87
N SER A 937 -60.34 34.92 -26.66
CA SER A 937 -59.49 35.77 -25.82
C SER A 937 -58.58 35.00 -24.86
N HIS A 938 -58.53 33.67 -24.98
CA HIS A 938 -57.75 32.82 -24.10
C HIS A 938 -56.37 32.58 -24.70
N THR A 939 -55.34 32.83 -23.90
CA THR A 939 -53.96 32.49 -24.25
C THR A 939 -53.71 31.03 -23.90
N SER A 940 -53.36 30.21 -24.90
CA SER A 940 -52.66 28.90 -24.80
C SER A 940 -52.89 28.09 -23.51
N GLY A 941 -53.54 26.93 -23.58
CA GLY A 941 -53.61 26.02 -22.43
C GLY A 941 -54.88 25.20 -22.37
N ASP A 942 -55.59 25.28 -21.24
CA ASP A 942 -56.85 24.57 -20.96
C ASP A 942 -58.04 25.52 -21.22
N PRO A 943 -58.94 25.23 -22.20
CA PRO A 943 -58.96 24.06 -23.07
C PRO A 943 -57.92 24.11 -24.20
N ALA A 944 -57.53 22.96 -24.73
CA ALA A 944 -56.56 22.87 -25.83
C ALA A 944 -57.13 23.40 -27.16
N PHE A 945 -58.43 23.17 -27.39
CA PHE A 945 -59.20 23.71 -28.51
C PHE A 945 -60.70 23.74 -28.18
N LEU A 946 -61.47 24.43 -29.01
CA LEU A 946 -62.91 24.53 -28.95
C LEU A 946 -63.55 23.76 -30.10
N LEU A 947 -64.71 23.17 -29.81
CA LEU A 947 -65.66 22.79 -30.84
C LEU A 947 -66.74 23.87 -30.89
N HIS A 948 -66.71 24.70 -31.94
CA HIS A 948 -67.71 25.72 -32.18
C HIS A 948 -69.04 25.07 -32.56
N VAL A 949 -70.08 25.31 -31.76
CA VAL A 949 -71.39 24.70 -32.01
C VAL A 949 -72.24 25.62 -32.87
N ARG A 950 -72.50 25.19 -34.10
CA ARG A 950 -73.42 25.85 -35.02
C ARG A 950 -74.83 25.31 -34.86
N THR A 951 -75.80 26.12 -35.24
CA THR A 951 -77.21 25.75 -35.18
C THR A 951 -77.86 25.94 -36.54
N CYS A 952 -78.99 25.27 -36.75
CA CYS A 952 -79.74 25.36 -37.97
C CYS A 952 -80.87 26.40 -37.88
N ALA A 953 -81.36 26.82 -39.04
CA ALA A 953 -82.52 27.71 -39.16
C ALA A 953 -83.59 27.12 -40.08
N LEU A 954 -84.86 27.27 -39.70
CA LEU A 954 -86.01 26.84 -40.50
C LEU A 954 -86.93 28.03 -40.75
N THR A 955 -87.15 28.36 -42.02
CA THR A 955 -88.15 29.36 -42.42
C THR A 955 -89.48 28.66 -42.73
N VAL A 956 -90.50 28.96 -41.94
CA VAL A 956 -91.88 28.52 -42.21
C VAL A 956 -92.58 29.62 -43.00
N THR A 957 -92.99 29.31 -44.22
CA THR A 957 -93.65 30.25 -45.12
C THR A 957 -95.11 29.91 -45.27
N LYS A 958 -95.99 30.89 -45.09
CA LYS A 958 -97.42 30.80 -45.35
C LYS A 958 -97.74 31.55 -46.63
N THR A 959 -98.42 30.88 -47.56
CA THR A 959 -99.06 31.53 -48.72
C THR A 959 -100.56 31.27 -48.68
N GLY A 960 -101.35 32.19 -49.25
CA GLY A 960 -102.81 32.10 -49.27
C GLY A 960 -103.49 32.39 -47.93
N GLY A 961 -102.77 32.98 -46.96
CA GLY A 961 -103.35 33.50 -45.72
C GLY A 961 -103.87 34.93 -45.90
N ALA A 962 -104.99 35.25 -45.26
CA ALA A 962 -105.59 36.58 -45.32
C ALA A 962 -104.80 37.61 -44.50
N ASP A 963 -104.71 38.84 -44.99
CA ASP A 963 -103.93 39.91 -44.37
C ASP A 963 -104.37 40.16 -42.91
N GLY A 964 -103.40 40.15 -42.00
CA GLY A 964 -103.62 40.36 -40.56
C GLY A 964 -104.12 39.15 -39.78
N GLU A 965 -104.37 38.00 -40.42
CA GLU A 965 -104.81 36.78 -39.72
C GLU A 965 -103.64 35.89 -39.29
N PRO A 966 -103.63 35.38 -38.04
CA PRO A 966 -102.59 34.49 -37.57
C PRO A 966 -102.88 33.01 -37.84
N TYR A 967 -101.85 32.27 -38.28
CA TYR A 967 -101.88 30.84 -38.54
C TYR A 967 -100.81 30.14 -37.68
N VAL A 968 -101.24 29.21 -36.82
CA VAL A 968 -100.35 28.48 -35.91
C VAL A 968 -99.90 27.17 -36.56
N PHE A 969 -98.61 26.87 -36.49
CA PHE A 969 -98.01 25.64 -37.00
C PHE A 969 -97.35 24.87 -35.86
N ASN A 970 -97.75 23.61 -35.69
CA ASN A 970 -96.98 22.63 -34.94
C ASN A 970 -95.76 22.25 -35.78
N VAL A 971 -94.56 22.49 -35.26
CA VAL A 971 -93.28 22.13 -35.87
C VAL A 971 -92.79 20.85 -35.21
N TYR A 972 -92.58 19.81 -36.00
CA TYR A 972 -92.10 18.51 -35.53
C TYR A 972 -90.65 18.32 -35.95
N ARG A 973 -89.83 17.72 -35.07
CA ARG A 973 -88.46 17.28 -35.35
C ARG A 973 -88.43 15.76 -35.25
N ASN A 974 -87.98 15.08 -36.30
CA ASN A 974 -87.90 13.62 -36.40
C ASN A 974 -89.21 12.91 -36.04
N GLY A 975 -90.37 13.57 -36.27
CA GLY A 975 -91.70 13.04 -35.95
C GLY A 975 -92.29 13.48 -34.60
N ASP A 976 -91.47 14.03 -33.69
CA ASP A 976 -91.91 14.49 -32.37
C ASP A 976 -92.22 16.00 -32.39
N LEU A 977 -93.25 16.43 -31.66
CA LEU A 977 -93.60 17.84 -31.55
C LEU A 977 -92.45 18.60 -30.88
N TYR A 978 -91.85 19.55 -31.61
CA TYR A 978 -90.69 20.30 -31.17
C TYR A 978 -91.06 21.70 -30.65
N THR A 979 -91.85 22.45 -31.42
CA THR A 979 -92.32 23.78 -31.03
C THR A 979 -93.57 24.19 -31.82
N GLN A 980 -94.13 25.36 -31.53
CA GLN A 980 -95.18 25.99 -32.33
C GLN A 980 -94.73 27.36 -32.83
N VAL A 981 -95.09 27.70 -34.07
CA VAL A 981 -94.81 29.02 -34.64
C VAL A 981 -96.08 29.62 -35.25
N THR A 982 -96.27 30.92 -35.09
CA THR A 982 -97.39 31.64 -35.71
C THR A 982 -96.88 32.49 -36.87
N VAL A 983 -97.51 32.34 -38.03
CA VAL A 983 -97.28 33.20 -39.21
C VAL A 983 -98.53 34.05 -39.45
N VAL A 984 -98.38 35.36 -39.61
CA VAL A 984 -99.51 36.29 -39.83
C VAL A 984 -99.61 36.66 -41.30
N GLY A 985 -100.79 36.49 -41.89
CA GLY A 985 -101.06 36.69 -43.31
C GLY A 985 -100.22 35.79 -44.21
N SER A 986 -100.00 36.23 -45.44
CA SER A 986 -99.10 35.57 -46.39
C SER A 986 -97.64 36.01 -46.16
N SER A 987 -97.03 35.52 -45.08
CA SER A 987 -95.70 35.91 -44.58
C SER A 987 -94.80 34.70 -44.31
N SER A 988 -93.59 34.94 -43.80
CA SER A 988 -92.66 33.90 -43.33
C SER A 988 -92.11 34.22 -41.94
N VAL A 989 -91.84 33.17 -41.16
CA VAL A 989 -91.15 33.29 -39.86
C VAL A 989 -89.98 32.32 -39.84
N SER A 990 -88.80 32.81 -39.45
CA SER A 990 -87.60 31.99 -39.28
C SER A 990 -87.41 31.59 -37.82
N LEU A 991 -87.26 30.30 -37.60
CA LEU A 991 -86.85 29.68 -36.35
C LEU A 991 -85.34 29.49 -36.39
N TYR A 992 -84.63 30.07 -35.44
CA TYR A 992 -83.17 29.94 -35.30
C TYR A 992 -82.82 29.02 -34.14
N GLU A 993 -81.54 28.67 -34.03
CA GLU A 993 -81.02 27.80 -32.97
C GLU A 993 -81.63 26.39 -32.94
N LEU A 994 -81.98 25.88 -34.12
CA LEU A 994 -82.54 24.54 -34.25
C LEU A 994 -81.42 23.49 -34.28
N PRO A 995 -81.63 22.32 -33.68
CA PRO A 995 -80.73 21.20 -33.88
C PRO A 995 -80.86 20.62 -35.29
N VAL A 996 -79.87 19.85 -35.76
CA VAL A 996 -80.01 19.09 -37.01
C VAL A 996 -81.14 18.06 -36.87
N GLY A 997 -81.74 17.70 -38.00
CA GLY A 997 -82.81 16.72 -38.04
C GLY A 997 -83.82 17.01 -39.13
N LYS A 998 -84.79 16.12 -39.25
CA LYS A 998 -85.88 16.23 -40.22
C LYS A 998 -87.03 17.01 -39.61
N TYR A 999 -87.39 18.12 -40.24
CA TYR A 999 -88.47 19.01 -39.79
C TYR A 999 -89.70 18.91 -40.68
N THR A 1000 -90.86 18.83 -40.07
CA THR A 1000 -92.17 18.93 -40.73
C THR A 1000 -93.04 19.93 -39.99
N ILE A 1001 -94.01 20.53 -40.67
CA ILE A 1001 -94.99 21.44 -40.05
C ILE A 1001 -96.40 20.91 -40.26
N ALA A 1002 -97.28 21.15 -39.29
CA ALA A 1002 -98.71 20.94 -39.43
C ALA A 1002 -99.46 22.18 -38.97
N GLU A 1003 -100.25 22.79 -39.86
CA GLU A 1003 -101.11 23.91 -39.51
C GLU A 1003 -102.20 23.45 -38.53
N ASP A 1004 -102.39 24.20 -37.45
CA ASP A 1004 -103.44 23.93 -36.49
C ASP A 1004 -104.80 24.25 -37.11
N THR A 1005 -105.55 23.20 -37.41
CA THR A 1005 -106.90 23.28 -37.99
C THR A 1005 -107.91 24.00 -37.11
N GLY A 1006 -107.65 24.14 -35.80
CA GLY A 1006 -108.46 24.95 -34.90
C GLY A 1006 -108.41 26.45 -35.23
N TRP A 1007 -107.27 26.92 -35.76
CA TRP A 1007 -107.04 28.31 -36.18
C TRP A 1007 -107.36 28.55 -37.66
N SER A 1008 -107.20 27.52 -38.50
CA SER A 1008 -107.27 27.61 -39.96
C SER A 1008 -108.48 26.91 -40.59
N TRP A 1009 -109.52 26.55 -39.82
CA TRP A 1009 -110.70 25.78 -40.26
C TRP A 1009 -111.41 26.25 -41.55
N ARG A 1010 -111.19 27.49 -42.01
CA ARG A 1010 -111.69 28.03 -43.28
C ARG A 1010 -110.88 27.64 -44.50
N TYR A 1011 -109.71 27.05 -44.31
CA TYR A 1011 -108.73 26.78 -45.34
C TYR A 1011 -108.38 25.29 -45.37
N ASP A 1012 -108.09 24.79 -46.57
CA ASP A 1012 -107.39 23.52 -46.74
C ASP A 1012 -105.89 23.82 -46.91
N ALA A 1013 -105.08 23.32 -45.98
CA ALA A 1013 -103.63 23.47 -45.98
C ALA A 1013 -102.98 22.41 -46.89
N ALA A 1014 -102.19 22.87 -47.85
CA ALA A 1014 -101.35 22.02 -48.70
C ALA A 1014 -99.88 22.38 -48.50
N TYR A 1015 -99.05 21.37 -48.24
CA TYR A 1015 -97.61 21.55 -48.08
C TYR A 1015 -96.90 21.38 -49.42
N ASP A 1016 -95.73 22.00 -49.54
CA ASP A 1016 -94.91 22.00 -50.76
C ASP A 1016 -94.80 20.59 -51.40
N PRO A 1017 -95.34 20.38 -52.62
CA PRO A 1017 -95.32 19.09 -53.28
C PRO A 1017 -93.92 18.66 -53.72
N ASP A 1018 -92.96 19.58 -53.83
CA ASP A 1018 -91.56 19.28 -54.13
C ASP A 1018 -90.78 18.83 -52.88
N LYS A 1019 -91.36 19.01 -51.68
CA LYS A 1019 -90.83 18.56 -50.39
C LYS A 1019 -91.92 17.91 -49.50
N PRO A 1020 -92.58 16.83 -49.95
CA PRO A 1020 -93.74 16.26 -49.26
C PRO A 1020 -93.39 15.64 -47.89
N ASP A 1021 -92.11 15.32 -47.69
CA ASP A 1021 -91.57 14.72 -46.47
C ASP A 1021 -91.00 15.75 -45.47
N GLY A 1022 -91.09 17.06 -45.77
CA GLY A 1022 -90.53 18.13 -44.95
C GLY A 1022 -89.11 18.56 -45.37
N CYS A 1023 -88.37 19.17 -44.43
CA CYS A 1023 -87.03 19.72 -44.65
C CYS A 1023 -86.02 19.11 -43.69
N THR A 1024 -84.95 18.49 -44.22
CA THR A 1024 -83.85 17.97 -43.39
C THR A 1024 -82.78 19.05 -43.25
N LEU A 1025 -82.51 19.46 -42.02
CA LEU A 1025 -81.40 20.34 -41.68
C LEU A 1025 -80.20 19.48 -41.25
N THR A 1026 -79.04 19.74 -41.84
CA THR A 1026 -77.77 19.03 -41.60
C THR A 1026 -76.63 20.05 -41.50
N ALA A 1027 -75.41 19.60 -41.15
CA ALA A 1027 -74.24 20.47 -41.16
C ALA A 1027 -74.04 21.20 -42.51
N ASP A 1028 -74.12 20.47 -43.64
CA ASP A 1028 -73.95 21.01 -45.00
C ASP A 1028 -75.20 21.73 -45.54
N HIS A 1029 -76.33 21.62 -44.84
CA HIS A 1029 -77.61 22.27 -45.17
C HIS A 1029 -78.26 22.78 -43.89
N ASN A 1030 -77.59 23.77 -43.29
CA ASN A 1030 -77.95 24.31 -41.98
C ASN A 1030 -79.10 25.33 -42.02
N SER A 1031 -79.67 25.61 -43.19
CA SER A 1031 -80.87 26.40 -43.31
C SER A 1031 -81.81 25.79 -44.34
N GLY A 1032 -83.11 25.96 -44.13
CA GLY A 1032 -84.12 25.42 -45.03
C GLY A 1032 -85.46 26.11 -44.84
N SER A 1033 -86.39 25.82 -45.75
CA SER A 1033 -87.74 26.35 -45.69
C SER A 1033 -88.79 25.29 -45.96
N ILE A 1034 -89.96 25.44 -45.33
CA ILE A 1034 -91.16 24.65 -45.57
C ILE A 1034 -92.32 25.61 -45.80
N THR A 1035 -93.01 25.44 -46.92
CA THR A 1035 -94.13 26.30 -47.32
C THR A 1035 -95.45 25.57 -47.12
N CYS A 1036 -96.40 26.23 -46.46
CA CYS A 1036 -97.80 25.84 -46.40
C CYS A 1036 -98.65 26.82 -47.23
N THR A 1037 -99.33 26.29 -48.25
CA THR A 1037 -100.27 27.04 -49.11
C THR A 1037 -101.70 26.75 -48.68
N ASN A 1038 -102.43 27.77 -48.25
CA ASN A 1038 -103.85 27.64 -47.92
C ASN A 1038 -104.68 27.93 -49.16
N THR A 1039 -105.66 27.07 -49.40
CA THR A 1039 -106.75 27.36 -50.34
C THR A 1039 -108.02 27.61 -49.55
N LEU A 1040 -108.68 28.73 -49.78
CA LEU A 1040 -109.92 29.10 -49.09
C LEU A 1040 -111.02 28.09 -49.42
N LYS A 1041 -111.56 27.45 -48.39
CA LYS A 1041 -112.63 26.45 -48.47
C LYS A 1041 -113.98 27.01 -48.03
N ASN A 1042 -113.98 27.99 -47.12
CA ASN A 1042 -115.19 28.54 -46.52
C ASN A 1042 -115.07 30.06 -46.25
N ASP A 1043 -115.81 30.87 -47.04
CA ASP A 1043 -115.73 32.34 -47.09
C ASP A 1043 -116.55 33.06 -45.99
N ARG A 1044 -116.57 32.53 -44.76
CA ARG A 1044 -117.30 33.15 -43.63
C ARG A 1044 -116.37 34.06 -42.80
N TRP A 1045 -116.90 35.17 -42.30
CA TRP A 1045 -116.16 36.19 -41.55
C TRP A 1045 -115.65 35.72 -40.18
N LEU A 1046 -114.40 36.05 -39.84
CA LEU A 1046 -113.90 36.08 -38.45
C LEU A 1046 -114.18 37.47 -37.88
N ASN A 1047 -114.76 37.54 -36.69
CA ASN A 1047 -115.18 38.77 -36.03
C ASN A 1047 -114.04 39.52 -35.30
N GLY A 1048 -112.77 39.19 -35.61
CA GLY A 1048 -111.60 39.97 -35.18
C GLY A 1048 -111.29 39.97 -33.67
N PHE A 1049 -111.85 39.04 -32.89
CA PHE A 1049 -111.66 38.97 -31.42
C PHE A 1049 -110.55 38.01 -30.97
N SER A 1050 -109.82 37.40 -31.89
CA SER A 1050 -108.79 36.42 -31.54
C SER A 1050 -107.46 37.11 -31.26
N ASP A 1051 -107.18 37.36 -29.98
CA ASP A 1051 -105.82 37.68 -29.54
C ASP A 1051 -104.95 36.45 -29.76
N VAL A 1052 -103.92 36.59 -30.59
CA VAL A 1052 -102.84 35.61 -30.62
C VAL A 1052 -101.77 36.04 -29.64
N ILE A 1053 -101.56 35.17 -28.65
CA ILE A 1053 -100.37 35.22 -27.83
C ILE A 1053 -99.19 34.88 -28.75
N ALA A 1054 -98.42 35.90 -29.12
CA ALA A 1054 -97.17 35.73 -29.82
C ALA A 1054 -96.15 35.01 -28.92
N ASN A 1055 -95.57 33.92 -29.42
CA ASN A 1055 -94.34 33.26 -28.96
C ASN A 1055 -94.13 33.15 -27.43
N ILE A 1056 -94.44 31.97 -26.87
CA ILE A 1056 -93.89 31.57 -25.55
C ILE A 1056 -92.48 31.03 -25.79
N PHE A 1057 -91.47 31.89 -25.87
CA PHE A 1057 -90.10 31.48 -25.47
C PHE A 1057 -90.01 31.65 -23.96
N GLY A 1058 -90.51 30.63 -23.26
CA GLY A 1058 -90.63 30.60 -21.81
C GLY A 1058 -90.20 29.28 -21.21
N ILE A 1059 -89.21 28.60 -21.81
CA ILE A 1059 -88.43 27.59 -21.09
C ILE A 1059 -86.97 27.99 -21.22
N ARG A 1060 -86.44 28.61 -20.16
CA ARG A 1060 -85.00 28.59 -19.91
C ARG A 1060 -84.66 27.13 -19.60
N HIS A 1061 -83.94 26.47 -20.49
CA HIS A 1061 -83.11 25.33 -20.16
C HIS A 1061 -81.66 25.80 -20.18
#